data_AF-A0A3B9WWZ6-F1
#
_entry.id   AF-A0A3B9WWZ6-F1
#
_cell.length_a   1.000
_cell.length_b   1.000
_cell.length_c   1.000
_cell.angle_alpha   90.00
_cell.angle_beta   90.00
_cell.angle_gamma   90.00
#
_symmetry.space_group_name_H-M   'P 1'
#
loop_
_entity.id
_entity.type
_entity.pdbx_description
1 polymer ?
#
loop_
_entity_poly.entity_id
_entity_poly.type
_entity_poly.pdbx_seq_one_letter_code
_entity_poly.pdbx_strand_id
1 'polypeptide(L)'
;SIYDADDQKTVMKEVAKRLEINTKELPERAILASVSHYKDELVSVEEAEREALEDFTLRDTVKAYRLYQETLKKNNALDFDDLLVKTVQLFRSCPEVLDSYRDRFRYIMVDEYQDTNTAQFELVSLLAGKHGNICVVGDDDQSIYKFRGANIRNILDFERVYENACVIRLEQNYRSTQNILDAANAVISNNRGRKEKSLWSDRGRGSGIRLRYCDNAYDEADYVVDSIKRKRSLAGSDFRDFAVLFRTNAQSRILEEKFVMSGIPYTVVGGVNFYARREIKDLLAYLKTIDNARDDVAVKRIINVPRRGIGAVTVNKLEKYALDNSLTFFEALKEADKAGVGKAALKLKAFVELIMGLREELVNGSVADLLDRVLDETGYIEGMDAADDIDLKTRSENIEELINKAAAFDEENEGADTAEDLPGASARSVLSRFLEEVALVADIDNTDDNDNRVLLMTLHSAKGLEFPCVFITGMEEGIFPGFGALQSEDEMELEEERRLCYVGITRAKDELSLSCARARMVRGETHYHAASRFIAEIPEKLFQDGTGQASGRARINRQAAGALPSSGPSLPYYNVKPALMGKPYGTADGQDRQRVRSLKLIPRGSDLKKGPEEIDYAEGDRVSHIKFGTGTVQSIVKGVRDYEVTVDFDTAGVRKMLAGFAKLKKM
;
A
#
# COMPACT_ATOMS: atom_id res chain seq x y z
N SER A 1 -1.56 17.93 -25.17
CA SER A 1 -0.72 17.02 -24.37
C SER A 1 -1.60 16.00 -23.67
N ILE A 2 -1.06 14.82 -23.34
CA ILE A 2 -1.79 13.81 -22.54
C ILE A 2 -1.29 13.95 -21.10
N TYR A 3 -2.20 14.12 -20.15
CA TYR A 3 -1.88 14.28 -18.72
C TYR A 3 -1.91 12.94 -17.99
N ASP A 4 -0.83 12.64 -17.29
CA ASP A 4 -0.73 11.48 -16.41
C ASP A 4 -1.36 11.74 -15.02
N ALA A 5 -1.30 10.75 -14.13
CA ALA A 5 -1.93 10.86 -12.80
C ALA A 5 -1.36 12.02 -11.94
N ASP A 6 -0.08 12.36 -12.10
CA ASP A 6 0.56 13.43 -11.34
C ASP A 6 0.20 14.81 -11.89
N ASP A 7 0.11 14.93 -13.23
CA ASP A 7 -0.39 16.11 -13.91
C ASP A 7 -1.86 16.38 -13.53
N GLN A 8 -2.71 15.35 -13.59
CA GLN A 8 -4.13 15.44 -13.19
C GLN A 8 -4.28 15.90 -11.75
N LYS A 9 -3.48 15.35 -10.84
CA LYS A 9 -3.48 15.75 -9.43
C LYS A 9 -3.08 17.21 -9.25
N THR A 10 -2.08 17.68 -10.00
CA THR A 10 -1.61 19.06 -9.95
C THR A 10 -2.70 20.03 -10.41
N VAL A 11 -3.38 19.72 -11.51
CA VAL A 11 -4.50 20.51 -12.01
C VAL A 11 -5.66 20.50 -11.02
N MET A 12 -6.01 19.34 -10.46
CA MET A 12 -7.10 19.24 -9.50
C MET A 12 -6.82 20.03 -8.21
N LYS A 13 -5.57 20.08 -7.73
CA LYS A 13 -5.18 20.95 -6.60
C LYS A 13 -5.42 22.43 -6.92
N GLU A 14 -5.11 22.86 -8.14
CA GLU A 14 -5.40 24.24 -8.56
C GLU A 14 -6.91 24.52 -8.64
N VAL A 15 -7.68 23.57 -9.17
CA VAL A 15 -9.15 23.64 -9.25
C VAL A 15 -9.78 23.72 -7.85
N ALA A 16 -9.40 22.82 -6.94
CA ALA A 16 -9.90 22.81 -5.57
C ALA A 16 -9.60 24.12 -4.84
N LYS A 17 -8.40 24.68 -5.04
CA LYS A 17 -8.00 25.98 -4.48
C LYS A 17 -8.85 27.14 -5.03
N ARG A 18 -9.17 27.15 -6.33
CA ARG A 18 -10.01 28.20 -6.95
C ARG A 18 -11.47 28.13 -6.51
N LEU A 19 -11.97 26.93 -6.24
CA LEU A 19 -13.35 26.70 -5.79
C LEU A 19 -13.51 26.77 -4.26
N GLU A 20 -12.43 27.05 -3.53
CA GLU A 20 -12.40 27.09 -2.06
C GLU A 20 -12.90 25.78 -1.41
N ILE A 21 -12.66 24.64 -2.07
CA ILE A 21 -13.05 23.33 -1.56
C ILE A 21 -12.13 22.93 -0.41
N ASN A 22 -12.73 22.48 0.69
CA ASN A 22 -11.99 21.97 1.84
C ASN A 22 -11.40 20.59 1.55
N THR A 23 -10.13 20.55 1.16
CA THR A 23 -9.41 19.32 0.80
C THR A 23 -9.23 18.34 1.95
N LYS A 24 -9.49 18.74 3.20
CA LYS A 24 -9.52 17.84 4.36
C LYS A 24 -10.79 17.00 4.43
N GLU A 25 -11.91 17.56 3.97
CA GLU A 25 -13.21 16.88 3.96
C GLU A 25 -13.44 16.14 2.64
N LEU A 26 -12.99 16.74 1.52
CA LEU A 26 -13.08 16.16 0.20
C LEU A 26 -11.68 16.14 -0.47
N PRO A 27 -10.92 15.04 -0.29
CA PRO A 27 -9.58 14.91 -0.85
C PRO A 27 -9.59 14.96 -2.38
N GLU A 28 -8.55 15.52 -2.99
CA GLU A 28 -8.48 15.69 -4.46
C GLU A 28 -8.51 14.34 -5.20
N ARG A 29 -7.94 13.29 -4.58
CA ARG A 29 -8.00 11.92 -5.10
C ARG A 29 -9.44 11.40 -5.18
N ALA A 30 -10.29 11.75 -4.21
CA ALA A 30 -11.70 11.34 -4.23
C ALA A 30 -12.46 12.06 -5.35
N ILE A 31 -12.20 13.37 -5.53
CA ILE A 31 -12.78 14.15 -6.63
C ILE A 31 -12.35 13.56 -7.98
N LEU A 32 -11.06 13.28 -8.18
CA LEU A 32 -10.56 12.68 -9.42
C LEU A 32 -11.17 11.30 -9.67
N ALA A 33 -11.35 10.47 -8.64
CA ALA A 33 -12.01 9.18 -8.78
C ALA A 33 -13.47 9.33 -9.23
N SER A 34 -14.22 10.30 -8.67
CA SER A 34 -15.57 10.61 -9.15
C SER A 34 -15.58 11.15 -10.58
N VAL A 35 -14.64 12.02 -10.94
CA VAL A 35 -14.50 12.54 -12.31
C VAL A 35 -14.23 11.41 -13.30
N SER A 36 -13.31 10.51 -12.97
CA SER A 36 -12.98 9.34 -13.78
C SER A 36 -14.21 8.44 -13.95
N HIS A 37 -14.94 8.17 -12.87
CA HIS A 37 -16.19 7.42 -12.92
C HIS A 37 -17.25 8.05 -13.85
N TYR A 38 -17.46 9.37 -13.77
CA TYR A 38 -18.36 10.08 -14.69
C TYR A 38 -17.94 9.93 -16.15
N LYS A 39 -16.63 10.01 -16.43
CA LYS A 39 -16.08 9.84 -17.78
C LYS A 39 -16.25 8.40 -18.29
N ASP A 40 -15.99 7.41 -17.43
CA ASP A 40 -16.14 5.98 -17.75
C ASP A 40 -17.58 5.63 -18.13
N GLU A 41 -18.56 6.27 -17.49
CA GLU A 41 -20.00 6.14 -17.78
C GLU A 41 -20.50 7.07 -18.90
N LEU A 42 -19.60 7.81 -19.56
CA LEU A 42 -19.92 8.81 -20.60
C LEU A 42 -20.87 9.93 -20.12
N VAL A 43 -20.92 10.20 -18.82
CA VAL A 43 -21.75 11.25 -18.23
C VAL A 43 -21.11 12.61 -18.52
N SER A 44 -21.87 13.47 -19.19
CA SER A 44 -21.45 14.85 -19.47
C SER A 44 -21.44 15.71 -18.20
N VAL A 45 -20.69 16.82 -18.24
CA VAL A 45 -20.67 17.79 -17.13
C VAL A 45 -22.09 18.30 -16.85
N GLU A 46 -22.89 18.52 -17.90
CA GLU A 46 -24.27 18.97 -17.80
C GLU A 46 -25.19 17.92 -17.18
N GLU A 47 -24.96 16.63 -17.44
CA GLU A 47 -25.68 15.53 -16.79
C GLU A 47 -25.32 15.40 -15.32
N ALA A 48 -24.03 15.38 -14.99
CA ALA A 48 -23.55 15.34 -13.61
C ALA A 48 -24.10 16.52 -12.79
N GLU A 49 -24.25 17.70 -13.41
CA GLU A 49 -24.89 18.84 -12.76
C GLU A 49 -26.36 18.65 -12.44
N ARG A 50 -27.11 17.95 -13.30
CA ARG A 50 -28.50 17.62 -13.03
C ARG A 50 -28.60 16.66 -11.85
N GLU A 51 -27.72 15.67 -11.76
CA GLU A 51 -27.65 14.76 -10.61
C GLU A 51 -27.33 15.50 -9.30
N ALA A 52 -26.40 16.45 -9.34
CA ALA A 52 -26.03 17.27 -8.19
C ALA A 52 -27.13 18.26 -7.73
N LEU A 53 -28.21 18.44 -8.51
CA LEU A 53 -29.40 19.15 -8.03
C LEU A 53 -30.17 18.32 -7.00
N GLU A 54 -30.14 17.00 -7.14
CA GLU A 54 -30.85 16.05 -6.28
C GLU A 54 -29.99 15.66 -5.06
N ASP A 55 -28.68 15.47 -5.25
CA ASP A 55 -27.73 15.21 -4.16
C ASP A 55 -26.81 16.41 -3.89
N PHE A 56 -27.06 17.09 -2.77
CA PHE A 56 -26.28 18.25 -2.33
C PHE A 56 -24.82 17.92 -2.04
N THR A 57 -24.48 16.66 -1.72
CA THR A 57 -23.11 16.24 -1.40
C THR A 57 -22.21 16.20 -2.63
N LEU A 58 -22.79 16.00 -3.82
CA LEU A 58 -22.05 15.92 -5.09
C LEU A 58 -21.74 17.29 -5.71
N ARG A 59 -22.34 18.36 -5.21
CA ARG A 59 -22.25 19.70 -5.83
C ARG A 59 -20.83 20.21 -5.99
N ASP A 60 -20.00 20.04 -4.96
CA ASP A 60 -18.63 20.55 -5.01
C ASP A 60 -17.76 19.69 -5.93
N THR A 61 -17.97 18.37 -5.94
CA THR A 61 -17.35 17.44 -6.89
C THR A 61 -17.68 17.78 -8.33
N VAL A 62 -18.95 18.07 -8.64
CA VAL A 62 -19.39 18.36 -10.01
C VAL A 62 -18.92 19.75 -10.47
N LYS A 63 -18.91 20.75 -9.58
CA LYS A 63 -18.27 22.05 -9.88
C LYS A 63 -16.79 21.90 -10.18
N ALA A 64 -16.09 21.07 -9.40
CA ALA A 64 -14.69 20.74 -9.65
C ALA A 64 -14.54 20.04 -10.99
N TYR A 65 -15.42 19.10 -11.34
CA TYR A 65 -15.41 18.43 -12.64
C TYR A 65 -15.53 19.43 -13.81
N ARG A 66 -16.47 20.37 -13.75
CA ARG A 66 -16.60 21.44 -14.76
C ARG A 66 -15.32 22.22 -14.93
N LEU A 67 -14.81 22.80 -13.84
CA LEU A 67 -13.65 23.69 -13.89
C LEU A 67 -12.38 22.92 -14.32
N TYR A 68 -12.28 21.65 -13.95
CA TYR A 68 -11.24 20.75 -14.39
C TYR A 68 -11.29 20.54 -15.92
N GLN A 69 -12.45 20.18 -16.49
CA GLN A 69 -12.59 20.02 -17.95
C GLN A 69 -12.35 21.34 -18.72
N GLU A 70 -12.78 22.48 -18.18
CA GLU A 70 -12.48 23.79 -18.76
C GLU A 70 -10.98 24.10 -18.76
N THR A 71 -10.28 23.74 -17.69
CA THR A 71 -8.83 23.95 -17.56
C THR A 71 -8.06 23.06 -18.53
N LEU A 72 -8.43 21.78 -18.65
CA LEU A 72 -7.85 20.86 -19.64
C LEU A 72 -8.06 21.39 -21.07
N LYS A 73 -9.29 21.80 -21.40
CA LYS A 73 -9.63 22.36 -22.72
C LYS A 73 -8.83 23.63 -23.03
N LYS A 74 -8.70 24.54 -22.06
CA LYS A 74 -7.92 25.78 -22.20
C LYS A 74 -6.44 25.49 -22.48
N ASN A 75 -5.90 24.44 -21.87
CA ASN A 75 -4.51 24.01 -22.04
C ASN A 75 -4.30 23.09 -23.25
N ASN A 76 -5.35 22.81 -24.04
CA ASN A 76 -5.32 21.82 -25.12
C ASN A 76 -4.73 20.47 -24.66
N ALA A 77 -5.16 20.04 -23.47
CA ALA A 77 -4.76 18.81 -22.82
C ALA A 77 -5.96 17.86 -22.70
N LEU A 78 -5.66 16.56 -22.67
CA LEU A 78 -6.61 15.48 -22.43
C LEU A 78 -6.01 14.57 -21.36
N ASP A 79 -6.82 14.02 -20.46
CA ASP A 79 -6.40 12.89 -19.65
C ASP A 79 -6.73 11.56 -20.34
N PHE A 80 -6.39 10.44 -19.68
CA PHE A 80 -6.59 9.09 -20.24
C PHE A 80 -8.06 8.81 -20.55
N ASP A 81 -8.97 9.17 -19.66
CA ASP A 81 -10.40 8.91 -19.82
C ASP A 81 -10.99 9.77 -20.95
N ASP A 82 -10.51 11.01 -21.09
CA ASP A 82 -10.89 11.88 -22.21
C ASP A 82 -10.52 11.28 -23.57
N LEU A 83 -9.48 10.45 -23.69
CA LEU A 83 -9.15 9.79 -24.97
C LEU A 83 -10.31 8.92 -25.46
N LEU A 84 -11.00 8.23 -24.55
CA LEU A 84 -12.18 7.42 -24.87
C LEU A 84 -13.39 8.31 -25.10
N VAL A 85 -13.71 9.18 -24.14
CA VAL A 85 -14.90 10.05 -24.18
C VAL A 85 -14.90 10.93 -25.43
N LYS A 86 -13.76 11.57 -25.75
CA LYS A 86 -13.66 12.47 -26.92
C LYS A 86 -13.74 11.72 -28.23
N THR A 87 -13.22 10.49 -28.29
CA THR A 87 -13.34 9.66 -29.49
C THR A 87 -14.80 9.28 -29.74
N VAL A 88 -15.53 8.87 -28.69
CA VAL A 88 -16.97 8.60 -28.78
C VAL A 88 -17.75 9.86 -29.19
N GLN A 89 -17.45 11.02 -28.58
CA GLN A 89 -18.07 12.31 -28.93
C GLN A 89 -17.79 12.70 -30.39
N LEU A 90 -16.56 12.50 -30.89
CA LEU A 90 -16.17 12.74 -32.27
C LEU A 90 -16.99 11.86 -33.23
N PHE A 91 -17.08 10.56 -32.95
CA PHE A 91 -17.83 9.62 -33.78
C PHE A 91 -19.34 9.91 -33.80
N ARG A 92 -19.91 10.33 -32.68
CA ARG A 92 -21.32 10.76 -32.60
C ARG A 92 -21.58 12.08 -33.35
N SER A 93 -20.62 13.01 -33.34
CA SER A 93 -20.80 14.35 -33.91
C SER A 93 -20.41 14.46 -35.39
N CYS A 94 -19.48 13.61 -35.84
CA CYS A 94 -18.95 13.61 -37.21
C CYS A 94 -19.09 12.20 -37.84
N PRO A 95 -20.27 11.84 -38.37
CA PRO A 95 -20.54 10.51 -38.92
C PRO A 95 -19.58 10.11 -40.06
N GLU A 96 -19.13 11.07 -40.85
CA GLU A 96 -18.17 10.87 -41.94
C GLU A 96 -16.80 10.37 -41.47
N VAL A 97 -16.34 10.81 -40.29
CA VAL A 97 -15.11 10.27 -39.67
C VAL A 97 -15.35 8.83 -39.21
N LEU A 98 -16.48 8.57 -38.55
CA LEU A 98 -16.86 7.24 -38.08
C LEU A 98 -16.98 6.25 -39.25
N ASP A 99 -17.58 6.65 -40.37
CA ASP A 99 -17.76 5.79 -41.53
C ASP A 99 -16.43 5.43 -42.19
N SER A 100 -15.47 6.36 -42.25
CA SER A 100 -14.10 6.06 -42.69
C SER A 100 -13.43 4.96 -41.86
N TYR A 101 -13.62 5.00 -40.53
CA TYR A 101 -13.11 3.95 -39.64
C TYR A 101 -13.88 2.63 -39.77
N ARG A 102 -15.20 2.67 -39.95
CA ARG A 102 -16.02 1.47 -40.19
C ARG A 102 -15.63 0.75 -41.47
N ASP A 103 -15.33 1.49 -42.54
CA ASP A 103 -14.86 0.93 -43.80
C ASP A 103 -13.47 0.29 -43.68
N ARG A 104 -12.63 0.84 -42.81
CA ARG A 104 -11.30 0.30 -42.51
C ARG A 104 -11.36 -0.93 -41.59
N PHE A 105 -12.16 -0.87 -40.54
CA PHE A 105 -12.26 -1.90 -39.50
C PHE A 105 -13.49 -2.78 -39.71
N ARG A 106 -13.39 -3.64 -40.72
CA ARG A 106 -14.48 -4.52 -41.13
C ARG A 106 -14.74 -5.70 -40.18
N TYR A 107 -13.74 -6.06 -39.37
CA TYR A 107 -13.80 -7.11 -38.36
C TYR A 107 -13.16 -6.59 -37.08
N ILE A 108 -13.89 -6.69 -35.97
CA ILE A 108 -13.45 -6.18 -34.67
C ILE A 108 -13.35 -7.36 -33.71
N MET A 109 -12.19 -7.50 -33.08
CA MET A 109 -11.91 -8.52 -32.08
C MET A 109 -11.55 -7.81 -30.77
N VAL A 110 -12.23 -8.16 -29.69
CA VAL A 110 -11.99 -7.60 -28.36
C VAL A 110 -11.75 -8.74 -27.39
N ASP A 111 -10.57 -8.75 -26.77
CA ASP A 111 -10.22 -9.68 -25.70
C ASP A 111 -10.51 -9.06 -24.33
N GLU A 112 -10.57 -9.88 -23.28
CA GLU A 112 -10.86 -9.46 -21.89
C GLU A 112 -12.12 -8.57 -21.78
N TYR A 113 -13.17 -8.89 -22.55
CA TYR A 113 -14.36 -8.05 -22.71
C TYR A 113 -15.12 -7.77 -21.39
N GLN A 114 -14.96 -8.64 -20.39
CA GLN A 114 -15.55 -8.45 -19.07
C GLN A 114 -15.00 -7.24 -18.31
N ASP A 115 -13.79 -6.76 -18.65
CA ASP A 115 -13.16 -5.62 -18.00
C ASP A 115 -13.53 -4.28 -18.67
N THR A 116 -14.40 -4.31 -19.68
CA THR A 116 -14.77 -3.10 -20.42
C THR A 116 -15.65 -2.18 -19.58
N ASN A 117 -15.39 -0.87 -19.65
CA ASN A 117 -16.29 0.15 -19.11
C ASN A 117 -17.35 0.58 -20.14
N THR A 118 -18.32 1.40 -19.73
CA THR A 118 -19.40 1.86 -20.60
C THR A 118 -18.89 2.67 -21.81
N ALA A 119 -17.86 3.51 -21.62
CA ALA A 119 -17.23 4.26 -22.71
C ALA A 119 -16.58 3.37 -23.79
N GLN A 120 -15.86 2.33 -23.37
CA GLN A 120 -15.25 1.34 -24.27
C GLN A 120 -16.31 0.52 -25.00
N PHE A 121 -17.35 0.09 -24.28
CA PHE A 121 -18.49 -0.61 -24.87
C PHE A 121 -19.13 0.22 -26.00
N GLU A 122 -19.41 1.50 -25.73
CA GLU A 122 -20.01 2.41 -26.72
C GLU A 122 -19.08 2.62 -27.92
N LEU A 123 -17.78 2.82 -27.68
CA LEU A 123 -16.80 2.97 -28.75
C LEU A 123 -16.79 1.77 -29.69
N VAL A 124 -16.73 0.56 -29.12
CA VAL A 124 -16.74 -0.70 -29.88
C VAL A 124 -18.07 -0.87 -30.62
N SER A 125 -19.19 -0.55 -29.98
CA SER A 125 -20.53 -0.65 -30.58
C SER A 125 -20.70 0.31 -31.76
N LEU A 126 -20.21 1.55 -31.65
CA LEU A 126 -20.20 2.52 -32.74
C LEU A 126 -19.40 2.01 -33.94
N LEU A 127 -18.22 1.42 -33.71
CA LEU A 127 -17.39 0.87 -34.78
C LEU A 127 -18.02 -0.38 -35.42
N ALA A 128 -18.60 -1.27 -34.62
CA ALA A 128 -19.22 -2.50 -35.11
C ALA A 128 -20.53 -2.26 -35.87
N GLY A 129 -21.22 -1.14 -35.62
CA GLY A 129 -22.60 -0.90 -36.05
C GLY A 129 -22.88 -0.98 -37.56
N LYS A 130 -21.87 -0.81 -38.45
CA LYS A 130 -22.07 -0.90 -39.91
C LYS A 130 -22.06 -2.33 -40.44
N HIS A 131 -21.21 -3.19 -39.89
CA HIS A 131 -20.96 -4.54 -40.42
C HIS A 131 -21.48 -5.65 -39.50
N GLY A 132 -21.59 -5.40 -38.19
CA GLY A 132 -21.96 -6.40 -37.19
C GLY A 132 -20.90 -7.49 -36.97
N ASN A 133 -19.72 -7.36 -37.58
CA ASN A 133 -18.63 -8.33 -37.48
C ASN A 133 -17.79 -8.08 -36.23
N ILE A 134 -18.37 -8.37 -35.07
CA ILE A 134 -17.71 -8.26 -33.78
C ILE A 134 -17.54 -9.65 -33.16
N CYS A 135 -16.32 -9.93 -32.69
CA CYS A 135 -15.99 -11.11 -31.91
C CYS A 135 -15.43 -10.64 -30.58
N VAL A 136 -16.13 -10.95 -29.49
CA VAL A 136 -15.67 -10.65 -28.13
C VAL A 136 -15.27 -11.94 -27.44
N VAL A 137 -14.17 -11.90 -26.71
CA VAL A 137 -13.68 -12.98 -25.86
C VAL A 137 -13.59 -12.42 -24.45
N GLY A 138 -14.06 -13.19 -23.47
CA GLY A 138 -14.02 -12.78 -22.08
C GLY A 138 -14.58 -13.84 -21.15
N ASP A 139 -14.30 -13.64 -19.87
CA ASP A 139 -14.68 -14.53 -18.79
C ASP A 139 -15.28 -13.70 -17.65
N ASP A 140 -16.59 -13.81 -17.43
CA ASP A 140 -17.33 -13.11 -16.36
C ASP A 140 -16.79 -13.43 -14.95
N ASP A 141 -16.23 -14.62 -14.74
CA ASP A 141 -15.61 -15.03 -13.47
C ASP A 141 -14.22 -14.38 -13.26
N GLN A 142 -13.66 -13.70 -14.28
CA GLN A 142 -12.38 -12.97 -14.24
C GLN A 142 -12.53 -11.45 -14.32
N SER A 143 -13.73 -10.91 -14.08
CA SER A 143 -13.98 -9.47 -13.98
C SER A 143 -13.52 -8.93 -12.62
N ILE A 144 -12.35 -8.29 -12.57
CA ILE A 144 -11.68 -7.84 -11.33
C ILE A 144 -11.31 -6.34 -11.32
N TYR A 145 -11.81 -5.56 -12.29
CA TYR A 145 -11.53 -4.12 -12.40
C TYR A 145 -12.79 -3.26 -12.22
N LYS A 146 -13.77 -3.68 -11.41
CA LYS A 146 -14.98 -2.86 -11.16
C LYS A 146 -14.60 -1.52 -10.53
N PHE A 147 -13.57 -1.49 -9.69
CA PHE A 147 -13.00 -0.27 -9.11
C PHE A 147 -12.42 0.71 -10.15
N ARG A 148 -12.21 0.28 -11.40
CA ARG A 148 -11.82 1.12 -12.56
C ARG A 148 -12.98 1.32 -13.56
N GLY A 149 -14.23 1.14 -13.10
CA GLY A 149 -15.40 1.34 -13.95
C GLY A 149 -15.76 0.17 -14.86
N ALA A 150 -15.10 -1.01 -14.72
CA ALA A 150 -15.48 -2.17 -15.52
C ALA A 150 -16.92 -2.61 -15.21
N ASN A 151 -17.72 -2.81 -16.27
CA ASN A 151 -19.10 -3.19 -16.17
C ASN A 151 -19.31 -4.63 -16.68
N ILE A 152 -19.39 -5.59 -15.75
CA ILE A 152 -19.62 -7.01 -16.06
C ILE A 152 -20.90 -7.25 -16.87
N ARG A 153 -21.88 -6.33 -16.82
CA ARG A 153 -23.09 -6.45 -17.64
C ARG A 153 -22.80 -6.40 -19.13
N ASN A 154 -21.71 -5.75 -19.56
CA ASN A 154 -21.33 -5.67 -20.97
C ASN A 154 -21.19 -7.07 -21.60
N ILE A 155 -20.55 -8.02 -20.89
CA ILE A 155 -20.41 -9.41 -21.37
C ILE A 155 -21.67 -10.25 -21.11
N LEU A 156 -22.37 -10.01 -20.00
CA LEU A 156 -23.56 -10.78 -19.65
C LEU A 156 -24.73 -10.48 -20.61
N ASP A 157 -24.93 -9.21 -20.93
CA ASP A 157 -26.00 -8.69 -21.79
C ASP A 157 -25.61 -8.67 -23.29
N PHE A 158 -24.43 -9.17 -23.67
CA PHE A 158 -23.98 -9.17 -25.07
C PHE A 158 -24.99 -9.84 -26.02
N GLU A 159 -25.58 -10.96 -25.60
CA GLU A 159 -26.62 -11.69 -26.36
C GLU A 159 -27.93 -10.89 -26.51
N ARG A 160 -28.18 -9.92 -25.62
CA ARG A 160 -29.35 -9.01 -25.70
C ARG A 160 -29.08 -7.85 -26.64
N VAL A 161 -27.85 -7.34 -26.65
CA VAL A 161 -27.43 -6.24 -27.53
C VAL A 161 -27.28 -6.73 -28.98
N TYR A 162 -26.70 -7.91 -29.16
CA TYR A 162 -26.48 -8.54 -30.46
C TYR A 162 -27.32 -9.81 -30.57
N GLU A 163 -28.60 -9.67 -30.95
CA GLU A 163 -29.58 -10.77 -31.00
C GLU A 163 -29.15 -11.96 -31.88
N ASN A 164 -28.29 -11.73 -32.88
CA ASN A 164 -27.75 -12.76 -33.78
C ASN A 164 -26.37 -13.30 -33.35
N ALA A 165 -25.93 -13.03 -32.12
CA ALA A 165 -24.62 -13.45 -31.64
C ALA A 165 -24.53 -14.98 -31.52
N CYS A 166 -23.44 -15.55 -32.04
CA CYS A 166 -23.09 -16.95 -31.81
C CYS A 166 -22.26 -17.06 -30.53
N VAL A 167 -22.73 -17.85 -29.56
CA VAL A 167 -22.01 -18.10 -28.31
C VAL A 167 -21.29 -19.43 -28.38
N ILE A 168 -19.96 -19.39 -28.24
CA ILE A 168 -19.10 -20.57 -28.17
C ILE A 168 -18.50 -20.63 -26.76
N ARG A 169 -18.71 -21.75 -26.06
CA ARG A 169 -18.15 -21.97 -24.72
C ARG A 169 -16.90 -22.85 -24.81
N LEU A 170 -15.81 -22.39 -24.21
CA LEU A 170 -14.57 -23.13 -24.11
C LEU A 170 -14.44 -23.69 -22.68
N GLU A 171 -14.81 -24.96 -22.50
CA GLU A 171 -14.88 -25.58 -21.16
C GLU A 171 -13.62 -26.38 -20.80
N GLN A 172 -12.80 -26.72 -21.79
CA GLN A 172 -11.55 -27.44 -21.55
C GLN A 172 -10.43 -26.48 -21.19
N ASN A 173 -9.86 -26.65 -20.00
CA ASN A 173 -8.70 -25.93 -19.52
C ASN A 173 -7.42 -26.73 -19.79
N TYR A 174 -6.44 -26.08 -20.43
CA TYR A 174 -5.15 -26.68 -20.80
C TYR A 174 -4.00 -26.25 -19.87
N ARG A 175 -4.27 -25.33 -18.93
CA ARG A 175 -3.27 -24.72 -18.04
C ARG A 175 -3.07 -25.53 -16.77
N SER A 176 -4.16 -25.77 -16.04
CA SER A 176 -4.15 -26.22 -14.65
C SER A 176 -4.53 -27.70 -14.52
N THR A 177 -4.06 -28.34 -13.45
CA THR A 177 -4.49 -29.68 -13.06
C THR A 177 -5.92 -29.68 -12.50
N GLN A 178 -6.58 -30.85 -12.49
CA GLN A 178 -8.00 -30.93 -12.09
C GLN A 178 -8.23 -30.52 -10.63
N ASN A 179 -7.32 -30.83 -9.68
CA ASN A 179 -7.50 -30.40 -8.28
C ASN A 179 -7.51 -28.88 -8.13
N ILE A 180 -6.67 -28.16 -8.89
CA ILE A 180 -6.62 -26.69 -8.88
C ILE A 180 -7.92 -26.11 -9.48
N LEU A 181 -8.39 -26.69 -10.59
CA LEU A 181 -9.65 -26.27 -11.22
C LEU A 181 -10.86 -26.57 -10.36
N ASP A 182 -10.91 -27.73 -9.70
CA ASP A 182 -11.98 -28.09 -8.78
C ASP A 182 -12.07 -27.09 -7.62
N ALA A 183 -10.92 -26.63 -7.11
CA ALA A 183 -10.89 -25.60 -6.07
C ALA A 183 -11.32 -24.23 -6.59
N ALA A 184 -10.86 -23.84 -7.77
CA ALA A 184 -11.29 -22.59 -8.41
C ALA A 184 -12.80 -22.59 -8.64
N ASN A 185 -13.34 -23.66 -9.23
CA ASN A 185 -14.76 -23.86 -9.49
C ASN A 185 -15.59 -23.84 -8.20
N ALA A 186 -15.09 -24.44 -7.11
CA ALA A 186 -15.77 -24.45 -5.82
C ALA A 186 -15.84 -23.05 -5.20
N VAL A 187 -14.75 -22.29 -5.22
CA VAL A 187 -14.74 -20.89 -4.74
C VAL A 187 -15.76 -20.09 -5.56
N ILE A 188 -15.59 -20.01 -6.87
CA ILE A 188 -16.41 -19.14 -7.72
C ILE A 188 -17.90 -19.53 -7.79
N SER A 189 -18.26 -20.78 -7.46
CA SER A 189 -19.67 -21.22 -7.37
C SER A 189 -20.49 -20.49 -6.30
N ASN A 190 -19.84 -19.81 -5.35
CA ASN A 190 -20.51 -19.02 -4.33
C ASN A 190 -20.97 -17.63 -4.82
N ASN A 191 -20.56 -17.19 -6.01
CA ASN A 191 -21.05 -15.93 -6.60
C ASN A 191 -22.42 -16.13 -7.27
N ARG A 192 -23.28 -15.12 -7.16
CA ARG A 192 -24.61 -15.08 -7.79
C ARG A 192 -24.54 -14.42 -9.16
N GLY A 193 -25.51 -14.69 -10.03
CA GLY A 193 -25.64 -14.01 -11.32
C GLY A 193 -24.59 -14.36 -12.39
N ARG A 194 -23.72 -15.34 -12.15
CA ARG A 194 -22.74 -15.85 -13.13
C ARG A 194 -23.38 -16.70 -14.21
N LYS A 195 -22.76 -16.79 -15.39
CA LYS A 195 -23.12 -17.81 -16.38
C LYS A 195 -22.56 -19.16 -15.92
N GLU A 196 -23.42 -20.18 -15.87
CA GLU A 196 -23.02 -21.51 -15.42
C GLU A 196 -22.01 -22.11 -16.40
N LYS A 197 -20.82 -22.42 -15.90
CA LYS A 197 -19.74 -23.08 -16.64
C LYS A 197 -18.93 -23.96 -15.71
N SER A 198 -18.53 -25.12 -16.23
CA SER A 198 -17.73 -26.09 -15.51
C SER A 198 -16.46 -26.36 -16.31
N LEU A 199 -15.34 -25.78 -15.86
CA LEU A 199 -14.05 -26.03 -16.48
C LEU A 199 -13.51 -27.41 -16.08
N TRP A 200 -12.99 -28.16 -17.05
CA TRP A 200 -12.37 -29.47 -16.83
C TRP A 200 -10.98 -29.55 -17.49
N SER A 201 -10.12 -30.46 -17.01
CA SER A 201 -8.74 -30.62 -17.51
C SER A 201 -8.39 -32.09 -17.74
N ASP A 202 -7.63 -32.33 -18.82
CA ASP A 202 -7.08 -33.65 -19.18
C ASP A 202 -5.64 -33.85 -18.65
N ARG A 203 -5.10 -32.89 -17.87
CA ARG A 203 -3.75 -33.00 -17.26
C ARG A 203 -3.70 -33.95 -16.07
N GLY A 204 -4.80 -34.63 -15.75
CA GLY A 204 -4.97 -35.44 -14.55
C GLY A 204 -5.22 -34.63 -13.28
N ARG A 205 -5.29 -35.32 -12.13
CA ARG A 205 -5.65 -34.68 -10.85
C ARG A 205 -4.59 -33.72 -10.33
N GLY A 206 -3.31 -34.00 -10.59
CA GLY A 206 -2.20 -33.23 -10.05
C GLY A 206 -2.02 -33.43 -8.53
N SER A 207 -1.17 -32.58 -7.95
CA SER A 207 -0.96 -32.56 -6.50
C SER A 207 -2.17 -31.97 -5.77
N GLY A 208 -2.37 -32.33 -4.49
CA GLY A 208 -3.34 -31.63 -3.66
C GLY A 208 -2.88 -30.19 -3.36
N ILE A 209 -3.81 -29.32 -2.98
CA ILE A 209 -3.49 -27.95 -2.57
C ILE A 209 -2.81 -27.99 -1.20
N ARG A 210 -1.71 -27.27 -1.03
CA ARG A 210 -1.09 -27.12 0.29
C ARG A 210 -1.66 -25.92 1.01
N LEU A 211 -2.00 -26.09 2.28
CA LEU A 211 -2.46 -25.03 3.16
C LEU A 211 -1.55 -24.95 4.37
N ARG A 212 -1.01 -23.76 4.67
CA ARG A 212 -0.17 -23.52 5.86
C ARG A 212 -0.78 -22.44 6.75
N TYR A 213 -0.91 -22.78 8.03
CA TYR A 213 -1.18 -21.81 9.08
C TYR A 213 0.16 -21.40 9.71
N CYS A 214 0.44 -20.10 9.69
CA CYS A 214 1.63 -19.49 10.27
C CYS A 214 1.25 -18.67 11.51
N ASP A 215 2.17 -18.53 12.44
CA ASP A 215 1.91 -17.75 13.66
C ASP A 215 1.94 -16.24 13.37
N ASN A 216 2.86 -15.80 12.52
CA ASN A 216 3.00 -14.40 12.12
C ASN A 216 3.42 -14.24 10.64
N ALA A 217 3.50 -12.99 10.18
CA ALA A 217 3.89 -12.67 8.80
C ALA A 217 5.33 -13.08 8.45
N TYR A 218 6.25 -13.10 9.42
CA TYR A 218 7.63 -13.56 9.20
C TYR A 218 7.69 -15.08 8.99
N ASP A 219 6.98 -15.86 9.81
CA ASP A 219 6.84 -17.32 9.67
C ASP A 219 6.16 -17.70 8.34
N GLU A 220 5.23 -16.87 7.85
CA GLU A 220 4.68 -17.04 6.51
C GLU A 220 5.73 -16.84 5.41
N ALA A 221 6.53 -15.78 5.50
CA ALA A 221 7.59 -15.51 4.53
C ALA A 221 8.68 -16.59 4.56
N ASP A 222 9.08 -17.04 5.75
CA ASP A 222 10.02 -18.15 5.94
C ASP A 222 9.47 -19.44 5.32
N TYR A 223 8.19 -19.76 5.53
CA TYR A 223 7.54 -20.90 4.89
C TYR A 223 7.61 -20.85 3.35
N VAL A 224 7.37 -19.68 2.76
CA VAL A 224 7.43 -19.52 1.29
C VAL A 224 8.86 -19.74 0.79
N VAL A 225 9.84 -19.09 1.40
CA VAL A 225 11.27 -19.22 1.08
C VAL A 225 11.75 -20.66 1.22
N ASP A 226 11.45 -21.31 2.34
CA ASP A 226 11.84 -22.70 2.61
C ASP A 226 11.18 -23.67 1.63
N SER A 227 9.92 -23.40 1.26
CA SER A 227 9.21 -24.20 0.25
C SER A 227 9.86 -24.07 -1.12
N ILE A 228 10.26 -22.86 -1.52
CA ILE A 228 10.95 -22.62 -2.80
C ILE A 228 12.33 -23.31 -2.79
N LYS A 229 13.14 -23.11 -1.74
CA LYS A 229 14.45 -23.75 -1.57
C LYS A 229 14.36 -25.27 -1.62
N ARG A 230 13.41 -25.85 -0.88
CA ARG A 230 13.16 -27.29 -0.84
C ARG A 230 12.77 -27.82 -2.22
N LYS A 231 11.87 -27.13 -2.92
CA LYS A 231 11.46 -27.57 -4.26
C LYS A 231 12.59 -27.50 -5.25
N ARG A 232 13.39 -26.44 -5.23
CA ARG A 232 14.58 -26.30 -6.07
C ARG A 232 15.64 -27.39 -5.82
N SER A 233 15.75 -27.89 -4.58
CA SER A 233 16.71 -28.95 -4.24
C SER A 233 16.21 -30.37 -4.57
N LEU A 234 14.89 -30.60 -4.52
CA LEU A 234 14.27 -31.91 -4.75
C LEU A 234 13.77 -32.11 -6.20
N ALA A 235 13.45 -31.04 -6.90
CA ALA A 235 12.99 -31.00 -8.27
C ALA A 235 13.82 -29.93 -8.99
N GLY A 236 14.28 -30.20 -10.22
CA GLY A 236 15.04 -29.23 -11.02
C GLY A 236 14.24 -28.01 -11.47
N SER A 237 13.34 -27.49 -10.63
CA SER A 237 12.57 -26.27 -10.84
C SER A 237 13.46 -25.05 -10.69
N ASP A 238 13.30 -24.12 -11.62
CA ASP A 238 13.99 -22.85 -11.63
C ASP A 238 13.21 -21.82 -10.79
N PHE A 239 13.89 -20.77 -10.31
CA PHE A 239 13.24 -19.64 -9.64
C PHE A 239 12.14 -19.00 -10.50
N ARG A 240 12.29 -19.02 -11.83
CA ARG A 240 11.28 -18.52 -12.79
C ARG A 240 9.94 -19.26 -12.73
N ASP A 241 9.93 -20.48 -12.20
CA ASP A 241 8.74 -21.32 -12.14
C ASP A 241 7.83 -20.97 -10.96
N PHE A 242 8.29 -20.08 -10.07
CA PHE A 242 7.61 -19.67 -8.85
C PHE A 242 7.05 -18.26 -8.97
N ALA A 243 5.80 -18.10 -8.55
CA ALA A 243 5.19 -16.80 -8.30
C ALA A 243 4.59 -16.73 -6.90
N VAL A 244 4.75 -15.57 -6.25
CA VAL A 244 4.16 -15.25 -4.95
C VAL A 244 3.15 -14.12 -5.15
N LEU A 245 1.88 -14.44 -4.93
CA LEU A 245 0.74 -13.56 -5.13
C LEU A 245 0.21 -13.07 -3.79
N PHE A 246 -0.03 -11.77 -3.69
CA PHE A 246 -0.61 -11.12 -2.51
C PHE A 246 -1.71 -10.12 -2.91
N ARG A 247 -2.54 -9.71 -1.94
CA ARG A 247 -3.67 -8.81 -2.20
C ARG A 247 -3.25 -7.34 -2.28
N THR A 248 -2.25 -6.94 -1.51
CA THR A 248 -1.77 -5.54 -1.44
C THR A 248 -0.24 -5.48 -1.51
N ASN A 249 0.30 -4.42 -2.13
CA ASN A 249 1.74 -4.21 -2.25
C ASN A 249 2.45 -4.11 -0.88
N ALA A 250 1.75 -3.72 0.19
CA ALA A 250 2.34 -3.66 1.53
C ALA A 250 2.85 -5.03 2.02
N GLN A 251 2.27 -6.13 1.52
CA GLN A 251 2.68 -7.49 1.88
C GLN A 251 4.00 -7.91 1.25
N SER A 252 4.46 -7.26 0.17
CA SER A 252 5.70 -7.64 -0.51
C SER A 252 6.92 -7.45 0.39
N ARG A 253 6.93 -6.40 1.22
CA ARG A 253 8.08 -5.97 2.03
C ARG A 253 8.75 -7.09 2.84
N ILE A 254 7.97 -7.83 3.63
CA ILE A 254 8.50 -8.92 4.48
C ILE A 254 8.97 -10.10 3.62
N LEU A 255 8.29 -10.37 2.49
CA LEU A 255 8.72 -11.39 1.54
C LEU A 255 10.04 -10.99 0.88
N GLU A 256 10.17 -9.75 0.40
CA GLU A 256 11.38 -9.20 -0.20
C GLU A 256 12.58 -9.34 0.77
N GLU A 257 12.41 -8.92 2.02
CA GLU A 257 13.42 -9.04 3.08
C GLU A 257 13.92 -10.49 3.23
N LYS A 258 12.99 -11.45 3.37
CA LYS A 258 13.35 -12.87 3.53
C LYS A 258 13.98 -13.46 2.28
N PHE A 259 13.59 -13.01 1.09
CA PHE A 259 14.18 -13.46 -0.17
C PHE A 259 15.62 -12.97 -0.30
N VAL A 260 15.89 -11.70 0.06
CA VAL A 260 17.23 -11.12 0.12
C VAL A 260 18.12 -11.90 1.08
N MET A 261 17.71 -12.05 2.34
CA MET A 261 18.48 -12.79 3.35
C MET A 261 18.77 -14.24 2.93
N SER A 262 17.89 -14.81 2.11
CA SER A 262 18.00 -16.18 1.64
C SER A 262 18.77 -16.36 0.33
N GLY A 263 19.24 -15.27 -0.29
CA GLY A 263 19.90 -15.29 -1.59
C GLY A 263 19.00 -15.78 -2.72
N ILE A 264 17.69 -15.52 -2.64
CA ILE A 264 16.73 -15.88 -3.70
C ILE A 264 16.53 -14.66 -4.62
N PRO A 265 16.87 -14.75 -5.91
CA PRO A 265 16.60 -13.67 -6.85
C PRO A 265 15.09 -13.50 -7.05
N TYR A 266 14.60 -12.27 -6.99
CA TYR A 266 13.18 -11.96 -7.15
C TYR A 266 12.95 -10.70 -7.97
N THR A 267 11.70 -10.47 -8.36
CA THR A 267 11.28 -9.20 -8.96
C THR A 267 9.86 -8.88 -8.57
N VAL A 268 9.63 -7.64 -8.13
CA VAL A 268 8.30 -7.15 -7.74
C VAL A 268 7.63 -6.47 -8.93
N VAL A 269 6.50 -7.01 -9.39
CA VAL A 269 5.72 -6.46 -10.51
C VAL A 269 4.72 -5.42 -10.00
N GLY A 270 4.82 -4.19 -10.50
CA GLY A 270 3.89 -3.10 -10.17
C GLY A 270 4.23 -2.33 -8.87
N GLY A 271 5.42 -2.54 -8.32
CA GLY A 271 6.00 -1.73 -7.24
C GLY A 271 7.30 -1.07 -7.71
N VAL A 272 7.63 0.10 -7.14
CA VAL A 272 9.00 0.61 -7.19
C VAL A 272 9.81 -0.23 -6.20
N ASN A 273 10.86 -0.90 -6.68
CA ASN A 273 11.82 -1.64 -5.86
C ASN A 273 12.12 -0.83 -4.58
N PHE A 274 12.13 -1.47 -3.41
CA PHE A 274 12.35 -0.83 -2.11
C PHE A 274 13.54 0.15 -2.15
N TYR A 275 14.69 -0.27 -2.70
CA TYR A 275 15.89 0.57 -2.82
C TYR A 275 15.83 1.58 -3.97
N ALA A 276 14.84 1.47 -4.85
CA ALA A 276 14.60 2.43 -5.93
C ALA A 276 13.70 3.61 -5.51
N ARG A 277 13.04 3.54 -4.36
CA ARG A 277 12.17 4.60 -3.81
C ARG A 277 12.95 5.88 -3.55
N ARG A 278 12.29 7.03 -3.69
CA ARG A 278 12.96 8.34 -3.70
C ARG A 278 13.62 8.63 -2.35
N GLU A 279 12.86 8.44 -1.28
CA GLU A 279 13.29 8.62 0.11
C GLU A 279 14.44 7.68 0.49
N ILE A 280 14.37 6.42 0.08
CA ILE A 280 15.43 5.43 0.35
C ILE A 280 16.70 5.79 -0.43
N LYS A 281 16.58 6.16 -1.71
CA LYS A 281 17.73 6.62 -2.50
C LYS A 281 18.38 7.90 -1.95
N ASP A 282 17.58 8.81 -1.40
CA ASP A 282 18.11 10.04 -0.81
C ASP A 282 18.90 9.73 0.46
N LEU A 283 18.38 8.88 1.36
CA LEU A 283 19.11 8.45 2.56
C LEU A 283 20.37 7.64 2.23
N LEU A 284 20.29 6.71 1.27
CA LEU A 284 21.47 5.99 0.79
C LEU A 284 22.51 6.93 0.16
N ALA A 285 22.08 8.00 -0.51
CA ALA A 285 23.01 9.01 -1.04
C ALA A 285 23.66 9.84 0.08
N TYR A 286 22.97 10.10 1.19
CA TYR A 286 23.59 10.66 2.41
C TYR A 286 24.67 9.73 2.96
N LEU A 287 24.35 8.45 3.18
CA LEU A 287 25.30 7.45 3.66
C LEU A 287 26.51 7.30 2.72
N LYS A 288 26.28 7.22 1.40
CA LYS A 288 27.34 7.17 0.39
C LYS A 288 28.23 8.41 0.41
N THR A 289 27.66 9.59 0.64
CA THR A 289 28.43 10.84 0.73
C THR A 289 29.29 10.89 2.00
N ILE A 290 28.76 10.37 3.11
CA ILE A 290 29.47 10.29 4.40
C ILE A 290 30.63 9.28 4.29
N ASP A 291 30.38 8.11 3.69
CA ASP A 291 31.39 7.08 3.47
C ASP A 291 32.43 7.52 2.42
N ASN A 292 31.98 8.01 1.26
CA ASN A 292 32.81 8.43 0.14
C ASN A 292 32.38 9.79 -0.43
N ALA A 293 32.96 10.86 0.11
CA ALA A 293 32.75 12.22 -0.36
C ALA A 293 33.24 12.52 -1.79
N ARG A 294 33.85 11.55 -2.50
CA ARG A 294 34.22 11.69 -3.93
C ARG A 294 33.10 11.30 -4.88
N ASP A 295 31.99 10.75 -4.38
CA ASP A 295 30.82 10.40 -5.19
C ASP A 295 30.01 11.66 -5.52
N ASP A 296 30.35 12.29 -6.65
CA ASP A 296 29.67 13.48 -7.15
C ASP A 296 28.17 13.25 -7.42
N VAL A 297 27.76 12.02 -7.74
CA VAL A 297 26.36 11.68 -8.05
C VAL A 297 25.53 11.69 -6.77
N ALA A 298 26.04 11.05 -5.71
CA ALA A 298 25.38 11.04 -4.40
C ALA A 298 25.27 12.47 -3.84
N VAL A 299 26.34 13.26 -3.90
CA VAL A 299 26.36 14.65 -3.39
C VAL A 299 25.36 15.53 -4.13
N LYS A 300 25.31 15.46 -5.46
CA LYS A 300 24.37 16.26 -6.28
C LYS A 300 22.91 15.91 -6.00
N ARG A 301 22.61 14.66 -5.64
CA ARG A 301 21.26 14.21 -5.31
C ARG A 301 20.73 14.88 -4.04
N ILE A 302 21.56 14.95 -3.00
CA ILE A 302 21.14 15.37 -1.64
C ILE A 302 21.38 16.86 -1.36
N ILE A 303 22.18 17.55 -2.17
CA ILE A 303 22.59 18.95 -1.90
C ILE A 303 21.42 19.90 -1.64
N ASN A 304 20.27 19.67 -2.28
CA ASN A 304 19.07 20.48 -2.12
C ASN A 304 17.84 19.66 -1.67
N VAL A 305 18.08 18.52 -1.01
CA VAL A 305 17.04 17.68 -0.39
C VAL A 305 17.38 17.47 1.09
N PRO A 306 16.63 18.03 2.05
CA PRO A 306 15.50 18.96 1.90
C PRO A 306 15.87 20.29 1.25
N ARG A 307 14.85 21.08 0.85
CA ARG A 307 15.04 22.34 0.12
C ARG A 307 15.88 23.34 0.93
N ARG A 308 17.15 23.50 0.57
CA ARG A 308 18.10 24.48 1.15
C ARG A 308 18.13 25.79 0.35
N GLY A 309 17.40 25.85 -0.77
CA GLY A 309 17.40 27.00 -1.67
C GLY A 309 18.72 27.12 -2.43
N ILE A 310 19.29 25.97 -2.82
CA ILE A 310 20.44 25.83 -3.71
C ILE A 310 19.87 25.48 -5.10
N GLY A 311 19.87 26.46 -6.01
CA GLY A 311 19.30 26.29 -7.35
C GLY A 311 20.26 25.65 -8.35
N ALA A 312 19.73 25.15 -9.47
CA ALA A 312 20.49 24.50 -10.54
C ALA A 312 21.63 25.38 -11.09
N VAL A 313 21.44 26.71 -11.16
CA VAL A 313 22.48 27.65 -11.61
C VAL A 313 23.71 27.65 -10.71
N THR A 314 23.52 27.47 -9.40
CA THR A 314 24.61 27.38 -8.42
C THR A 314 25.37 26.07 -8.57
N VAL A 315 24.64 24.96 -8.74
CA VAL A 315 25.22 23.63 -8.94
C VAL A 315 26.08 23.59 -10.21
N ASN A 316 25.57 24.11 -11.33
CA ASN A 316 26.31 24.15 -12.60
C ASN A 316 27.57 25.01 -12.53
N LYS A 317 27.56 26.10 -11.75
CA LYS A 317 28.75 26.94 -11.54
C LYS A 317 29.83 26.20 -10.73
N LEU A 318 29.43 25.47 -9.69
CA LEU A 318 30.35 24.65 -8.90
C LEU A 318 30.93 23.50 -9.71
N GLU A 319 30.12 22.86 -10.55
CA GLU A 319 30.58 21.81 -11.44
C GLU A 319 31.62 22.32 -12.44
N LYS A 320 31.38 23.50 -13.02
CA LYS A 320 32.36 24.16 -13.89
C LYS A 320 33.65 24.48 -13.13
N TYR A 321 33.56 25.03 -11.91
CA TYR A 321 34.73 25.30 -11.08
C TYR A 321 35.51 24.03 -10.71
N ALA A 322 34.80 22.95 -10.37
CA ALA A 322 35.39 21.65 -10.07
C ALA A 322 36.18 21.12 -11.27
N LEU A 323 35.59 21.19 -12.47
CA LEU A 323 36.21 20.77 -13.72
C LEU A 323 37.43 21.61 -14.09
N ASP A 324 37.33 22.94 -13.99
CA ASP A 324 38.40 23.89 -14.30
C ASP A 324 39.62 23.74 -13.36
N ASN A 325 39.41 23.25 -12.12
CA ASN A 325 40.46 23.08 -11.11
C ASN A 325 40.82 21.62 -10.82
N SER A 326 40.26 20.66 -11.56
CA SER A 326 40.46 19.21 -11.34
C SER A 326 40.17 18.76 -9.90
N LEU A 327 39.12 19.32 -9.31
CA LEU A 327 38.63 18.99 -7.97
C LEU A 327 37.40 18.08 -8.06
N THR A 328 37.16 17.27 -7.03
CA THR A 328 35.86 16.59 -6.87
C THR A 328 34.77 17.61 -6.55
N PHE A 329 33.50 17.27 -6.80
CA PHE A 329 32.40 18.20 -6.54
C PHE A 329 32.32 18.58 -5.05
N PHE A 330 32.61 17.65 -4.14
CA PHE A 330 32.66 17.94 -2.70
C PHE A 330 33.83 18.84 -2.29
N GLU A 331 35.00 18.72 -2.92
CA GLU A 331 36.12 19.64 -2.71
C GLU A 331 35.79 21.05 -3.21
N ALA A 332 35.10 21.16 -4.35
CA ALA A 332 34.59 22.43 -4.84
C ALA A 332 33.56 23.06 -3.89
N LEU A 333 32.78 22.27 -3.15
CA LEU A 333 31.88 22.76 -2.10
C LEU A 333 32.65 23.37 -0.91
N LYS A 334 33.80 22.79 -0.52
CA LYS A 334 34.68 23.38 0.52
C LYS A 334 35.25 24.73 0.09
N GLU A 335 35.46 24.90 -1.20
CA GLU A 335 35.96 26.14 -1.80
C GLU A 335 34.85 27.03 -2.39
N ALA A 336 33.61 26.89 -1.93
CA ALA A 336 32.46 27.60 -2.51
C ALA A 336 32.65 29.12 -2.62
N ASP A 337 33.40 29.75 -1.70
CA ASP A 337 33.70 31.20 -1.76
C ASP A 337 34.50 31.59 -3.01
N LYS A 338 35.42 30.72 -3.45
CA LYS A 338 36.27 30.94 -4.62
C LYS A 338 35.55 30.65 -5.94
N ALA A 339 34.51 29.82 -5.89
CA ALA A 339 33.71 29.43 -7.05
C ALA A 339 32.70 30.49 -7.55
N GLY A 340 32.64 31.67 -6.92
CA GLY A 340 31.81 32.79 -7.40
C GLY A 340 30.29 32.58 -7.25
N VAL A 341 29.87 31.76 -6.28
CA VAL A 341 28.45 31.41 -6.03
C VAL A 341 27.69 32.42 -5.15
N GLY A 342 28.34 33.51 -4.72
CA GLY A 342 27.71 34.65 -4.04
C GLY A 342 26.97 34.25 -2.77
N LYS A 343 25.69 34.67 -2.65
CA LYS A 343 24.85 34.41 -1.46
C LYS A 343 24.62 32.93 -1.16
N ALA A 344 24.84 32.03 -2.13
CA ALA A 344 24.71 30.60 -1.92
C ALA A 344 25.91 29.97 -1.17
N ALA A 345 27.05 30.67 -1.08
CA ALA A 345 28.27 30.15 -0.45
C ALA A 345 28.05 29.78 1.03
N LEU A 346 27.34 30.62 1.79
CA LEU A 346 27.02 30.36 3.20
C LEU A 346 26.18 29.09 3.38
N LYS A 347 25.25 28.82 2.45
CA LYS A 347 24.38 27.64 2.50
C LYS A 347 25.14 26.36 2.15
N LEU A 348 26.09 26.46 1.22
CA LEU A 348 26.96 25.35 0.83
C LEU A 348 27.93 25.00 1.95
N LYS A 349 28.49 26.00 2.65
CA LYS A 349 29.31 25.78 3.84
C LYS A 349 28.56 25.05 4.95
N ALA A 350 27.34 25.49 5.26
CA ALA A 350 26.50 24.80 6.25
C ALA A 350 26.24 23.33 5.88
N PHE A 351 26.04 23.03 4.58
CA PHE A 351 25.90 21.65 4.11
C PHE A 351 27.21 20.84 4.25
N VAL A 352 28.36 21.43 3.95
CA VAL A 352 29.68 20.78 4.15
C VAL A 352 29.93 20.51 5.63
N GLU A 353 29.65 21.46 6.51
CA GLU A 353 29.79 21.31 7.96
C GLU A 353 28.91 20.17 8.49
N LEU A 354 27.66 20.08 8.03
CA LEU A 354 26.74 18.98 8.36
C LEU A 354 27.33 17.61 7.98
N ILE A 355 27.79 17.44 6.72
CA ILE A 355 28.35 16.17 6.26
C ILE A 355 29.65 15.83 7.00
N MET A 356 30.48 16.83 7.32
CA MET A 356 31.71 16.63 8.09
C MET A 356 31.42 16.22 9.53
N GLY A 357 30.42 16.82 10.18
CA GLY A 357 29.97 16.44 11.53
C GLY A 357 29.49 14.99 11.57
N LEU A 358 28.58 14.62 10.66
CA LEU A 358 28.08 13.24 10.54
C LEU A 358 29.20 12.22 10.26
N ARG A 359 30.27 12.63 9.59
CA ARG A 359 31.42 11.77 9.29
C ARG A 359 32.38 11.58 10.48
N GLU A 360 32.51 12.57 11.35
CA GLU A 360 33.32 12.45 12.57
C GLU A 360 32.65 11.53 13.60
N GLU A 361 31.32 11.57 13.67
CA GLU A 361 30.55 10.76 14.62
C GLU A 361 30.39 9.30 14.21
N LEU A 362 30.48 8.99 12.92
CA LEU A 362 30.54 7.62 12.41
C LEU A 362 31.62 6.80 13.12
N VAL A 363 32.70 7.42 13.63
CA VAL A 363 33.81 6.72 14.30
C VAL A 363 33.37 5.92 15.53
N ASN A 364 32.26 6.28 16.18
CA ASN A 364 31.81 5.67 17.44
C ASN A 364 30.34 5.20 17.44
N GLY A 365 29.65 5.20 16.29
CA GLY A 365 28.21 4.91 16.20
C GLY A 365 27.87 3.77 15.25
N SER A 366 26.66 3.22 15.40
CA SER A 366 26.08 2.20 14.52
C SER A 366 25.53 2.81 13.22
N VAL A 367 25.21 1.98 12.21
CA VAL A 367 24.60 2.46 10.95
C VAL A 367 23.18 2.96 11.21
N ALA A 368 22.43 2.31 12.12
CA ALA A 368 21.10 2.75 12.53
C ALA A 368 21.13 4.12 13.20
N ASP A 369 22.03 4.34 14.16
CA ASP A 369 22.17 5.64 14.85
C ASP A 369 22.53 6.76 13.87
N LEU A 370 23.39 6.46 12.87
CA LEU A 370 23.76 7.41 11.84
C LEU A 370 22.55 7.81 10.98
N LEU A 371 21.68 6.86 10.63
CA LEU A 371 20.47 7.13 9.85
C LEU A 371 19.50 8.02 10.64
N ASP A 372 19.23 7.71 11.90
CA ASP A 372 18.39 8.54 12.77
C ASP A 372 18.92 9.96 12.87
N ARG A 373 20.24 10.10 13.00
CA ARG A 373 20.87 11.42 13.11
C ARG A 373 20.86 12.19 11.80
N VAL A 374 21.03 11.52 10.66
CA VAL A 374 20.84 12.12 9.34
C VAL A 374 19.42 12.66 9.23
N LEU A 375 18.39 11.93 9.67
CA LEU A 375 17.00 12.38 9.62
C LEU A 375 16.76 13.61 10.49
N ASP A 376 17.28 13.61 11.72
CA ASP A 376 17.15 14.70 12.68
C ASP A 376 17.88 15.98 12.24
N GLU A 377 19.18 15.88 11.92
CA GLU A 377 20.01 17.05 11.62
C GLU A 377 19.71 17.66 10.25
N THR A 378 19.27 16.86 9.28
CA THR A 378 18.86 17.37 7.97
C THR A 378 17.43 17.93 7.98
N GLY A 379 16.62 17.59 9.00
CA GLY A 379 15.19 17.82 9.01
C GLY A 379 14.49 17.11 7.84
N TYR A 380 14.94 15.90 7.46
CA TYR A 380 14.48 15.23 6.24
C TYR A 380 12.97 15.01 6.25
N ILE A 381 12.43 14.55 7.38
CA ILE A 381 11.01 14.28 7.59
C ILE A 381 10.21 15.60 7.60
N GLU A 382 10.69 16.61 8.34
CA GLU A 382 10.05 17.92 8.44
C GLU A 382 10.04 18.70 7.12
N GLY A 383 11.07 18.48 6.29
CA GLY A 383 11.25 19.08 4.98
C GLY A 383 10.50 18.39 3.84
N MET A 384 9.82 17.28 4.11
CA MET A 384 8.91 16.67 3.15
C MET A 384 7.65 17.53 3.02
N ASP A 385 7.23 17.83 1.78
CA ASP A 385 6.07 18.69 1.51
C ASP A 385 4.80 18.16 2.24
N ALA A 386 4.28 18.95 3.19
CA ALA A 386 3.03 18.72 3.94
C ALA A 386 1.74 18.69 3.08
N ALA A 387 1.88 18.70 1.75
CA ALA A 387 0.77 18.83 0.82
C ALA A 387 0.03 17.51 0.55
N ASP A 388 0.43 16.39 1.19
CA ASP A 388 -0.20 15.06 1.08
C ASP A 388 0.14 14.17 2.30
N ASP A 389 -0.62 14.28 3.40
CA ASP A 389 -0.44 13.50 4.65
C ASP A 389 -0.35 11.97 4.44
N ILE A 390 -1.02 11.45 3.40
CA ILE A 390 -1.02 10.01 3.09
C ILE A 390 0.32 9.55 2.50
N ASP A 391 0.95 10.38 1.65
CA ASP A 391 2.25 10.08 1.04
C ASP A 391 3.39 10.25 2.06
N LEU A 392 3.26 11.21 2.99
CA LEU A 392 4.17 11.36 4.12
C LEU A 392 4.19 10.12 5.01
N LYS A 393 3.01 9.60 5.39
CA LYS A 393 2.93 8.42 6.24
C LYS A 393 3.59 7.20 5.61
N THR A 394 3.34 6.95 4.32
CA THR A 394 3.97 5.83 3.59
C THR A 394 5.49 6.01 3.47
N ARG A 395 5.98 7.23 3.27
CA ARG A 395 7.42 7.48 3.22
C ARG A 395 8.08 7.33 4.59
N SER A 396 7.46 7.80 5.66
CA SER A 396 7.92 7.57 7.02
C SER A 396 7.98 6.07 7.34
N GLU A 397 6.94 5.31 6.99
CA GLU A 397 6.92 3.85 7.12
C GLU A 397 8.06 3.17 6.34
N ASN A 398 8.49 3.73 5.20
CA ASN A 398 9.62 3.22 4.41
C ASN A 398 10.97 3.57 5.04
N ILE A 399 11.11 4.77 5.60
CA ILE A 399 12.32 5.22 6.29
C ILE A 399 12.53 4.40 7.57
N GLU A 400 11.48 4.18 8.36
CA GLU A 400 11.50 3.30 9.53
C GLU A 400 11.97 1.89 9.17
N GLU A 401 11.63 1.39 7.98
CA GLU A 401 12.16 0.10 7.53
C GLU A 401 13.66 0.10 7.32
N LEU A 402 14.17 1.16 6.69
CA LEU A 402 15.59 1.25 6.40
C LEU A 402 16.39 1.27 7.71
N ILE A 403 15.86 1.94 8.74
CA ILE A 403 16.43 1.96 10.09
C ILE A 403 16.38 0.56 10.71
N ASN A 404 15.24 -0.14 10.67
CA ASN A 404 15.13 -1.50 11.20
C ASN A 404 16.12 -2.46 10.51
N LYS A 405 16.29 -2.35 9.19
CA LYS A 405 17.27 -3.13 8.43
C LYS A 405 18.71 -2.80 8.82
N ALA A 406 19.01 -1.53 9.04
CA ALA A 406 20.32 -1.11 9.54
C ALA A 406 20.58 -1.66 10.95
N ALA A 407 19.58 -1.62 11.85
CA ALA A 407 19.70 -2.17 13.19
C ALA A 407 19.91 -3.69 13.19
N ALA A 408 19.19 -4.43 12.33
CA ALA A 408 19.40 -5.87 12.17
C ALA A 408 20.81 -6.19 11.62
N PHE A 409 21.30 -5.41 10.66
CA PHE A 409 22.67 -5.53 10.17
C PHE A 409 23.71 -5.24 11.27
N ASP A 410 23.49 -4.21 12.07
CA ASP A 410 24.37 -3.86 13.20
C ASP A 410 24.39 -5.01 14.23
N GLU A 411 23.24 -5.57 14.62
CA GLU A 411 23.14 -6.73 15.53
C GLU A 411 23.84 -7.99 14.99
N GLU A 412 23.74 -8.27 13.68
CA GLU A 412 24.42 -9.41 13.05
C GLU A 412 25.95 -9.23 13.02
N ASN A 413 26.43 -7.99 12.97
CA ASN A 413 27.86 -7.67 12.91
C ASN A 413 28.50 -7.40 14.30
N GLU A 414 27.69 -7.16 15.34
CA GLU A 414 28.14 -7.00 16.75
C GLU A 414 28.86 -8.24 17.31
N GLY A 415 28.75 -9.41 16.66
CA GLY A 415 29.42 -10.67 17.05
C GLY A 415 30.76 -10.97 16.34
N ALA A 416 31.15 -10.19 15.32
CA ALA A 416 32.33 -10.47 14.51
C ALA A 416 33.66 -9.90 15.09
N ASP A 417 33.57 -9.13 16.18
CA ASP A 417 34.72 -8.48 16.86
C ASP A 417 35.49 -9.39 17.84
N THR A 418 35.53 -10.70 17.59
CA THR A 418 36.44 -11.63 18.30
C THR A 418 37.48 -12.28 17.38
N ALA A 419 38.06 -11.49 16.47
CA ALA A 419 39.30 -11.84 15.78
C ALA A 419 40.34 -10.72 15.98
N GLU A 420 41.17 -10.89 17.01
CA GLU A 420 42.22 -9.99 17.51
C GLU A 420 43.37 -9.66 16.52
N ASP A 421 43.26 -9.82 15.20
CA ASP A 421 44.44 -9.80 14.31
C ASP A 421 44.33 -8.98 13.01
N LEU A 422 43.55 -7.88 12.99
CA LEU A 422 43.67 -6.87 11.92
C LEU A 422 43.55 -5.43 12.47
N PRO A 423 44.62 -4.61 12.47
CA PRO A 423 44.54 -3.21 12.87
C PRO A 423 43.86 -2.40 11.76
N GLY A 424 42.56 -2.11 11.91
CA GLY A 424 41.86 -1.22 10.98
C GLY A 424 40.37 -1.40 10.75
N ALA A 425 39.64 -2.21 11.53
CA ALA A 425 38.17 -2.24 11.49
C ALA A 425 37.59 -0.94 12.08
N SER A 426 37.69 0.16 11.33
CA SER A 426 37.01 1.42 11.63
C SER A 426 35.51 1.23 11.39
N ALA A 427 34.65 1.91 12.15
CA ALA A 427 33.21 1.97 11.88
C ALA A 427 32.85 2.36 10.42
N ARG A 428 33.78 3.01 9.70
CA ARG A 428 33.68 3.24 8.26
C ARG A 428 33.71 1.97 7.40
N SER A 429 34.41 0.92 7.86
CA SER A 429 34.39 -0.40 7.24
C SER A 429 33.04 -1.12 7.41
N VAL A 430 32.32 -0.84 8.50
CA VAL A 430 30.97 -1.37 8.77
C VAL A 430 29.94 -0.68 7.85
N LEU A 431 29.98 0.66 7.76
CA LEU A 431 29.14 1.40 6.82
C LEU A 431 29.40 1.01 5.35
N SER A 432 30.65 0.81 4.98
CA SER A 432 31.03 0.38 3.63
C SER A 432 30.47 -1.01 3.31
N ARG A 433 30.54 -1.96 4.24
CA ARG A 433 29.93 -3.30 4.10
C ARG A 433 28.41 -3.24 3.98
N PHE A 434 27.73 -2.41 4.77
CA PHE A 434 26.29 -2.19 4.63
C PHE A 434 25.93 -1.64 3.24
N LEU A 435 26.69 -0.65 2.75
CA LEU A 435 26.48 -0.08 1.41
C LEU A 435 26.80 -1.08 0.29
N GLU A 436 27.79 -1.95 0.47
CA GLU A 436 28.10 -3.06 -0.44
C GLU A 436 26.97 -4.09 -0.46
N GLU A 437 26.47 -4.52 0.69
CA GLU A 437 25.33 -5.45 0.78
C GLU A 437 24.08 -4.86 0.11
N VAL A 438 23.75 -3.60 0.40
CA VAL A 438 22.65 -2.89 -0.26
C VAL A 438 22.89 -2.78 -1.77
N ALA A 439 24.12 -2.54 -2.21
CA ALA A 439 24.46 -2.47 -3.63
C ALA A 439 24.38 -3.84 -4.32
N LEU A 440 24.84 -4.92 -3.69
CA LEU A 440 24.72 -6.30 -4.16
C LEU A 440 23.26 -6.70 -4.33
N VAL A 441 22.43 -6.36 -3.34
CA VAL A 441 20.98 -6.59 -3.41
C VAL A 441 20.33 -5.77 -4.52
N ALA A 442 20.78 -4.54 -4.76
CA ALA A 442 20.30 -3.69 -5.84
C ALA A 442 20.84 -4.05 -7.24
N ASP A 443 22.02 -4.66 -7.35
CA ASP A 443 22.66 -5.06 -8.61
C ASP A 443 22.16 -6.43 -9.10
N ILE A 444 21.80 -7.35 -8.19
CA ILE A 444 21.05 -8.58 -8.52
C ILE A 444 19.77 -8.24 -9.32
N ASP A 445 19.19 -7.06 -9.09
CA ASP A 445 17.99 -6.58 -9.77
C ASP A 445 18.24 -5.89 -11.14
N ASN A 446 19.47 -5.44 -11.42
CA ASN A 446 19.81 -4.72 -12.67
C ASN A 446 20.53 -5.59 -13.72
N THR A 447 20.95 -6.82 -13.37
CA THR A 447 21.59 -7.73 -14.33
C THR A 447 20.52 -8.51 -15.10
N ASP A 448 20.03 -7.95 -16.21
CA ASP A 448 19.31 -8.70 -17.23
C ASP A 448 20.29 -9.58 -18.02
N ASP A 449 20.17 -10.90 -17.84
CA ASP A 449 20.37 -11.94 -18.88
C ASP A 449 20.13 -13.36 -18.34
N ASN A 450 19.83 -13.54 -17.04
CA ASN A 450 19.33 -14.82 -16.53
C ASN A 450 17.96 -14.62 -15.90
N ASP A 451 16.92 -14.96 -16.65
CA ASP A 451 15.49 -14.84 -16.31
C ASP A 451 15.04 -15.74 -15.14
N ASN A 452 15.99 -16.23 -14.34
CA ASN A 452 15.79 -17.19 -13.28
C ASN A 452 15.53 -16.50 -11.94
N ARG A 453 14.36 -15.86 -11.81
CA ARG A 453 13.94 -15.07 -10.65
C ARG A 453 12.50 -15.38 -10.26
N VAL A 454 12.19 -15.31 -8.97
CA VAL A 454 10.82 -15.49 -8.46
C VAL A 454 10.03 -14.20 -8.67
N LEU A 455 8.81 -14.29 -9.19
CA LEU A 455 7.98 -13.11 -9.36
C LEU A 455 7.06 -12.87 -8.14
N LEU A 456 7.17 -11.68 -7.57
CA LEU A 456 6.30 -11.18 -6.50
C LEU A 456 5.33 -10.17 -7.11
N MET A 457 4.02 -10.39 -6.97
CA MET A 457 3.05 -9.48 -7.58
C MET A 457 1.69 -9.50 -6.88
N THR A 458 0.89 -8.47 -7.15
CA THR A 458 -0.50 -8.49 -6.69
C THR A 458 -1.31 -9.50 -7.50
N LEU A 459 -2.39 -10.02 -6.90
CA LEU A 459 -3.36 -10.86 -7.59
C LEU A 459 -3.93 -10.19 -8.85
N HIS A 460 -4.08 -8.86 -8.85
CA HIS A 460 -4.55 -8.10 -10.03
C HIS A 460 -3.51 -8.11 -11.15
N SER A 461 -2.23 -7.90 -10.81
CA SER A 461 -1.12 -7.90 -11.78
C SER A 461 -0.88 -9.29 -12.39
N ALA A 462 -1.31 -10.35 -11.72
CA ALA A 462 -1.15 -11.72 -12.18
C ALA A 462 -2.14 -12.13 -13.29
N LYS A 463 -3.17 -11.31 -13.56
CA LYS A 463 -4.14 -11.59 -14.63
C LYS A 463 -3.43 -11.73 -15.98
N GLY A 464 -3.80 -12.77 -16.73
CA GLY A 464 -3.15 -13.12 -18.01
C GLY A 464 -1.86 -13.94 -17.87
N LEU A 465 -1.23 -14.00 -16.70
CA LEU A 465 0.01 -14.77 -16.46
C LEU A 465 -0.29 -16.20 -15.99
N GLU A 466 0.72 -17.07 -16.00
CA GLU A 466 0.60 -18.47 -15.58
C GLU A 466 1.95 -19.05 -15.14
N PHE A 467 1.95 -19.78 -14.02
CA PHE A 467 3.18 -20.28 -13.39
C PHE A 467 3.04 -21.76 -12.98
N PRO A 468 4.10 -22.58 -13.09
CA PRO A 468 4.11 -23.95 -12.57
C PRO A 468 3.70 -24.03 -11.10
N CYS A 469 4.31 -23.17 -10.26
CA CYS A 469 4.07 -23.12 -8.83
C CYS A 469 3.62 -21.73 -8.38
N VAL A 470 2.46 -21.65 -7.73
CA VAL A 470 1.93 -20.38 -7.18
C VAL A 470 1.77 -20.48 -5.68
N PHE A 471 2.23 -19.45 -4.98
CA PHE A 471 1.95 -19.20 -3.57
C PHE A 471 0.98 -18.03 -3.46
N ILE A 472 -0.13 -18.19 -2.76
CA ILE A 472 -1.03 -17.08 -2.40
C ILE A 472 -0.92 -16.85 -0.89
N THR A 473 -0.40 -15.68 -0.52
CA THR A 473 -0.13 -15.30 0.88
C THR A 473 -1.17 -14.35 1.43
N GLY A 474 -1.31 -14.31 2.76
CA GLY A 474 -2.27 -13.43 3.44
C GLY A 474 -3.72 -13.79 3.16
N MET A 475 -4.03 -15.09 3.10
CA MET A 475 -5.41 -15.60 3.02
C MET A 475 -6.13 -15.43 4.37
N GLU A 476 -6.40 -14.18 4.74
CA GLU A 476 -6.93 -13.74 6.04
C GLU A 476 -8.13 -12.81 5.88
N GLU A 477 -9.15 -12.92 6.74
CA GLU A 477 -10.26 -11.98 6.80
C GLU A 477 -9.76 -10.56 7.16
N GLY A 478 -10.04 -9.59 6.29
CA GLY A 478 -9.59 -8.20 6.43
C GLY A 478 -8.37 -7.87 5.57
N ILE A 479 -7.64 -8.89 5.11
CA ILE A 479 -6.56 -8.75 4.12
C ILE A 479 -7.04 -9.27 2.78
N PHE A 480 -7.50 -10.52 2.72
CA PHE A 480 -8.08 -11.15 1.55
C PHE A 480 -9.17 -12.16 1.94
N PRO A 481 -10.46 -11.77 1.93
CA PRO A 481 -11.00 -10.53 1.36
C PRO A 481 -10.60 -9.26 2.13
N GLY A 482 -10.39 -8.17 1.39
CA GLY A 482 -10.01 -6.87 1.97
C GLY A 482 -11.09 -6.29 2.91
N PHE A 483 -10.65 -5.48 3.88
CA PHE A 483 -11.55 -4.91 4.91
C PHE A 483 -12.73 -4.11 4.34
N GLY A 484 -12.54 -3.36 3.25
CA GLY A 484 -13.62 -2.59 2.60
C GLY A 484 -14.77 -3.48 2.13
N ALA A 485 -14.44 -4.55 1.39
CA ALA A 485 -15.41 -5.51 0.88
C ALA A 485 -16.15 -6.28 1.99
N LEU A 486 -15.55 -6.41 3.18
CA LEU A 486 -16.18 -7.03 4.33
C LEU A 486 -17.18 -6.14 5.07
N GLN A 487 -16.97 -4.82 5.02
CA GLN A 487 -17.86 -3.85 5.66
C GLN A 487 -18.93 -3.33 4.72
N SER A 488 -18.75 -3.48 3.42
CA SER A 488 -19.74 -3.05 2.43
C SER A 488 -21.05 -3.84 2.57
N GLU A 489 -22.17 -3.11 2.47
CA GLU A 489 -23.50 -3.73 2.35
C GLU A 489 -23.73 -4.29 0.93
N ASP A 490 -22.87 -3.93 -0.04
CA ASP A 490 -22.92 -4.44 -1.41
C ASP A 490 -22.25 -5.82 -1.52
N GLU A 491 -23.08 -6.87 -1.65
CA GLU A 491 -22.62 -8.25 -1.86
C GLU A 491 -21.71 -8.37 -3.09
N MET A 492 -21.83 -7.47 -4.08
CA MET A 492 -20.99 -7.47 -5.29
C MET A 492 -19.51 -7.19 -5.01
N GLU A 493 -19.15 -6.44 -3.95
CA GLU A 493 -17.74 -6.21 -3.59
C GLU A 493 -17.08 -7.51 -3.11
N LEU A 494 -17.81 -8.31 -2.33
CA LEU A 494 -17.33 -9.61 -1.90
C LEU A 494 -17.21 -10.58 -3.08
N GLU A 495 -18.17 -10.55 -4.00
CA GLU A 495 -18.12 -11.36 -5.22
C GLU A 495 -16.92 -11.00 -6.10
N GLU A 496 -16.50 -9.74 -6.14
CA GLU A 496 -15.29 -9.29 -6.84
C GLU A 496 -14.01 -9.80 -6.17
N GLU A 497 -13.89 -9.71 -4.84
CA GLU A 497 -12.77 -10.33 -4.12
C GLU A 497 -12.73 -11.84 -4.35
N ARG A 498 -13.88 -12.49 -4.51
CA ARG A 498 -13.96 -13.91 -4.85
C ARG A 498 -13.50 -14.19 -6.29
N ARG A 499 -13.87 -13.35 -7.26
CA ARG A 499 -13.31 -13.40 -8.63
C ARG A 499 -11.80 -13.21 -8.62
N LEU A 500 -11.28 -12.31 -7.78
CA LEU A 500 -9.84 -12.13 -7.61
C LEU A 500 -9.17 -13.40 -7.05
N CYS A 501 -9.83 -14.10 -6.12
CA CYS A 501 -9.34 -15.38 -5.58
C CYS A 501 -9.33 -16.47 -6.67
N TYR A 502 -10.41 -16.55 -7.46
CA TYR A 502 -10.51 -17.43 -8.62
C TYR A 502 -9.37 -17.17 -9.63
N VAL A 503 -9.11 -15.91 -9.97
CA VAL A 503 -8.00 -15.54 -10.85
C VAL A 503 -6.66 -16.01 -10.27
N GLY A 504 -6.41 -15.77 -8.98
CA GLY A 504 -5.20 -16.21 -8.28
C GLY A 504 -4.98 -17.72 -8.33
N ILE A 505 -6.01 -18.51 -8.01
CA ILE A 505 -5.97 -19.98 -8.04
C ILE A 505 -5.67 -20.48 -9.46
N THR A 506 -6.33 -19.91 -10.47
CA THR A 506 -6.17 -20.30 -11.88
C THR A 506 -4.86 -19.84 -12.53
N ARG A 507 -3.98 -19.12 -11.81
CA ARG A 507 -2.61 -18.84 -12.28
C ARG A 507 -1.69 -20.05 -12.13
N ALA A 508 -2.03 -20.99 -11.25
CA ALA A 508 -1.23 -22.17 -10.98
C ALA A 508 -1.45 -23.25 -12.05
N LYS A 509 -0.37 -23.76 -12.65
CA LYS A 509 -0.42 -24.91 -13.58
C LYS A 509 -0.42 -26.23 -12.82
N ASP A 510 0.59 -26.44 -11.97
CA ASP A 510 0.90 -27.76 -11.40
C ASP A 510 0.73 -27.80 -9.89
N GLU A 511 1.15 -26.75 -9.17
CA GLU A 511 1.06 -26.69 -7.71
C GLU A 511 0.56 -25.35 -7.18
N LEU A 512 -0.35 -25.42 -6.21
CA LEU A 512 -0.88 -24.29 -5.48
C LEU A 512 -0.61 -24.44 -3.97
N SER A 513 -0.05 -23.40 -3.37
CA SER A 513 0.14 -23.26 -1.93
C SER A 513 -0.61 -22.02 -1.42
N LEU A 514 -1.42 -22.19 -0.39
CA LEU A 514 -2.13 -21.12 0.31
C LEU A 514 -1.55 -20.96 1.72
N SER A 515 -1.35 -19.73 2.17
CA SER A 515 -0.90 -19.46 3.53
C SER A 515 -1.70 -18.34 4.21
N CYS A 516 -1.81 -18.45 5.53
CA CYS A 516 -2.41 -17.42 6.39
C CYS A 516 -1.62 -17.32 7.70
N ALA A 517 -1.42 -16.10 8.18
CA ALA A 517 -0.82 -15.78 9.47
C ALA A 517 -1.90 -15.48 10.51
N ARG A 518 -1.69 -15.92 11.75
CA ARG A 518 -2.63 -15.65 12.86
C ARG A 518 -2.55 -14.20 13.34
N ALA A 519 -1.36 -13.62 13.31
CA ALA A 519 -1.11 -12.25 13.74
C ALA A 519 -0.25 -11.52 12.72
N ARG A 520 -0.59 -10.27 12.42
CA ARG A 520 0.23 -9.38 11.59
C ARG A 520 0.44 -8.05 12.27
N MET A 521 1.67 -7.57 12.20
CA MET A 521 1.97 -6.20 12.61
C MET A 521 1.68 -5.28 11.43
N VAL A 522 0.71 -4.39 11.60
CA VAL A 522 0.36 -3.36 10.63
C VAL A 522 0.49 -2.03 11.35
N ARG A 523 1.42 -1.18 10.91
CA ARG A 523 1.65 0.16 11.49
C ARG A 523 1.92 0.17 13.01
N GLY A 524 2.72 -0.79 13.48
CA GLY A 524 3.09 -0.93 14.89
C GLY A 524 2.01 -1.56 15.80
N GLU A 525 0.82 -1.83 15.27
CA GLU A 525 -0.24 -2.56 15.99
C GLU A 525 -0.31 -4.01 15.52
N THR A 526 -0.44 -4.94 16.47
CA THR A 526 -0.65 -6.36 16.16
C THR A 526 -2.13 -6.64 15.96
N HIS A 527 -2.50 -6.93 14.72
CA HIS A 527 -3.85 -7.35 14.36
C HIS A 527 -3.93 -8.87 14.29
N TYR A 528 -5.04 -9.41 14.80
CA TYR A 528 -5.35 -10.84 14.72
C TYR A 528 -6.46 -11.04 13.69
N HIS A 529 -6.17 -11.83 12.67
CA HIS A 529 -7.10 -12.11 11.60
C HIS A 529 -7.53 -13.58 11.64
N ALA A 530 -8.81 -13.83 11.33
CA ALA A 530 -9.28 -15.17 11.07
C ALA A 530 -8.81 -15.62 9.68
N ALA A 531 -8.73 -16.93 9.45
CA ALA A 531 -8.47 -17.47 8.12
C ALA A 531 -9.58 -17.02 7.14
N SER A 532 -9.19 -16.71 5.91
CA SER A 532 -10.11 -16.29 4.86
C SER A 532 -11.21 -17.30 4.61
N ARG A 533 -12.44 -16.81 4.44
CA ARG A 533 -13.58 -17.62 3.98
C ARG A 533 -13.30 -18.38 2.68
N PHE A 534 -12.46 -17.84 1.78
CA PHE A 534 -12.12 -18.50 0.52
C PHE A 534 -11.42 -19.85 0.74
N ILE A 535 -10.70 -20.03 1.85
CA ILE A 535 -10.14 -21.34 2.24
C ILE A 535 -11.26 -22.32 2.62
N ALA A 536 -12.30 -21.85 3.31
CA ALA A 536 -13.43 -22.67 3.74
C ALA A 536 -14.36 -23.07 2.57
N GLU A 537 -14.39 -22.26 1.50
CA GLU A 537 -15.11 -22.55 0.26
C GLU A 537 -14.46 -23.69 -0.57
N ILE A 538 -13.20 -24.04 -0.30
CA ILE A 538 -12.48 -25.13 -1.00
C ILE A 538 -12.79 -26.49 -0.34
N PRO A 539 -13.23 -27.52 -1.09
CA PRO A 539 -13.53 -28.85 -0.57
C PRO A 539 -12.32 -29.50 0.13
N GLU A 540 -12.55 -30.10 1.31
CA GLU A 540 -11.47 -30.61 2.16
C GLU A 540 -10.60 -31.67 1.46
N LYS A 541 -11.23 -32.51 0.64
CA LYS A 541 -10.61 -33.58 -0.14
C LYS A 541 -9.55 -33.12 -1.15
N LEU A 542 -9.50 -31.82 -1.46
CA LEU A 542 -8.54 -31.26 -2.42
C LEU A 542 -7.23 -30.83 -1.75
N PHE A 543 -7.21 -30.71 -0.42
CA PHE A 543 -5.99 -30.39 0.32
C PHE A 543 -5.12 -31.62 0.51
N GLN A 544 -3.80 -31.45 0.59
CA GLN A 544 -2.87 -32.55 0.87
C GLN A 544 -3.01 -33.06 2.31
N ASP A 545 -3.06 -34.38 2.49
CA ASP A 545 -3.05 -35.03 3.79
C ASP A 545 -1.73 -34.72 4.54
N GLY A 546 -1.84 -34.28 5.80
CA GLY A 546 -0.68 -34.02 6.66
C GLY A 546 -0.26 -32.56 6.81
N THR A 547 -0.92 -31.61 6.14
CA THR A 547 -0.68 -30.17 6.36
C THR A 547 -1.36 -29.68 7.66
N GLY A 548 -0.92 -30.14 8.83
CA GLY A 548 -1.31 -29.59 10.15
C GLY A 548 -2.82 -29.49 10.46
N GLN A 549 -3.66 -30.25 9.75
CA GLN A 549 -5.11 -30.03 9.72
C GLN A 549 -5.85 -30.37 11.02
N ALA A 550 -5.25 -31.10 11.95
CA ALA A 550 -5.95 -31.55 13.16
C ALA A 550 -6.15 -30.44 14.23
N SER A 551 -5.32 -29.39 14.25
CA SER A 551 -5.35 -28.36 15.32
C SER A 551 -5.97 -27.02 14.89
N GLY A 552 -5.88 -26.64 13.61
CA GLY A 552 -6.43 -25.39 13.09
C GLY A 552 -7.95 -25.43 12.86
N ARG A 553 -8.45 -26.47 12.19
CA ARG A 553 -9.86 -26.60 11.76
C ARG A 553 -10.83 -26.80 12.93
N ALA A 554 -10.43 -27.56 13.96
CA ALA A 554 -11.22 -27.78 15.18
C ALA A 554 -11.41 -26.50 16.03
N ARG A 555 -10.62 -25.46 15.77
CA ARG A 555 -10.79 -24.11 16.34
C ARG A 555 -11.65 -23.20 15.47
N ILE A 556 -11.51 -23.27 14.14
CA ILE A 556 -12.33 -22.51 13.17
C ILE A 556 -13.83 -22.84 13.32
N ASN A 557 -14.18 -24.13 13.41
CA ASN A 557 -15.58 -24.54 13.61
C ASN A 557 -16.17 -24.07 14.95
N ARG A 558 -15.32 -23.80 15.96
CA ARG A 558 -15.75 -23.31 17.27
C ARG A 558 -16.00 -21.80 17.29
N GLN A 559 -15.37 -21.04 16.39
CA GLN A 559 -15.61 -19.59 16.25
C GLN A 559 -16.74 -19.28 15.26
N ALA A 560 -16.91 -20.06 14.19
CA ALA A 560 -18.03 -19.89 13.26
C ALA A 560 -19.40 -20.28 13.87
N ALA A 561 -19.45 -21.26 14.77
CA ALA A 561 -20.68 -21.69 15.44
C ALA A 561 -21.25 -20.67 16.47
N GLY A 562 -20.50 -19.61 16.81
CA GLY A 562 -20.96 -18.56 17.73
C GLY A 562 -21.70 -17.40 17.07
N ALA A 563 -21.84 -17.39 15.73
CA ALA A 563 -22.20 -16.19 14.98
C ALA A 563 -23.34 -16.38 13.96
N LEU A 564 -24.35 -17.22 14.23
CA LEU A 564 -25.61 -17.27 13.46
C LEU A 564 -26.82 -17.54 14.39
N PRO A 565 -27.92 -16.75 14.31
CA PRO A 565 -29.11 -16.97 15.11
C PRO A 565 -30.05 -17.99 14.46
N SER A 566 -30.27 -19.13 15.12
CA SER A 566 -31.24 -20.16 14.73
C SER A 566 -32.67 -19.79 15.15
N SER A 567 -33.61 -20.00 14.24
CA SER A 567 -35.01 -19.56 14.29
C SER A 567 -35.95 -20.57 14.99
N GLY A 568 -36.73 -20.09 15.99
CA GLY A 568 -38.09 -20.56 16.37
C GLY A 568 -38.28 -21.37 17.68
N PRO A 569 -39.43 -21.27 18.41
CA PRO A 569 -40.50 -20.25 18.41
C PRO A 569 -40.91 -19.66 19.81
N SER A 570 -41.40 -18.40 19.75
CA SER A 570 -42.42 -17.69 20.59
C SER A 570 -42.23 -17.53 22.12
N LEU A 571 -41.83 -16.35 22.64
CA LEU A 571 -42.63 -15.16 23.09
C LEU A 571 -42.82 -15.12 24.65
N PRO A 572 -42.98 -13.94 25.32
CA PRO A 572 -43.66 -12.74 24.82
C PRO A 572 -42.95 -11.37 24.96
N TYR A 573 -43.35 -10.52 24.01
CA TYR A 573 -43.25 -9.08 23.91
C TYR A 573 -43.74 -8.31 25.16
N TYR A 574 -43.11 -7.16 25.41
CA TYR A 574 -43.85 -5.91 25.65
C TYR A 574 -43.26 -4.77 24.82
N ASN A 575 -44.12 -4.18 23.99
CA ASN A 575 -43.96 -2.95 23.21
C ASN A 575 -43.69 -1.75 24.11
N VAL A 576 -42.99 -0.72 23.60
CA VAL A 576 -43.61 0.57 23.20
C VAL A 576 -42.83 1.16 22.01
N LYS A 577 -43.58 1.72 21.06
CA LYS A 577 -43.21 2.21 19.72
C LYS A 577 -43.22 3.77 19.70
N PRO A 578 -43.06 4.48 18.55
CA PRO A 578 -42.01 5.49 18.30
C PRO A 578 -42.55 6.91 18.00
N ALA A 579 -41.74 7.75 17.32
CA ALA A 579 -42.03 9.05 16.66
C ALA A 579 -41.69 10.32 17.49
N LEU A 580 -41.26 11.48 16.97
CA LEU A 580 -41.12 12.01 15.61
C LEU A 580 -40.16 13.24 15.62
N MET A 581 -39.77 13.61 14.41
CA MET A 581 -39.00 14.74 13.89
C MET A 581 -39.58 16.17 14.20
N GLY A 582 -38.69 17.14 14.51
CA GLY A 582 -38.74 18.54 14.02
C GLY A 582 -39.37 19.71 14.82
N LYS A 583 -38.51 20.58 15.40
CA LYS A 583 -38.48 22.10 15.54
C LYS A 583 -39.77 22.91 15.94
N PRO A 584 -39.75 24.23 16.28
CA PRO A 584 -38.70 25.21 16.71
C PRO A 584 -39.09 26.12 17.94
N TYR A 585 -38.16 26.99 18.37
CA TYR A 585 -38.27 28.32 19.06
C TYR A 585 -39.46 28.69 20.00
N GLY A 586 -39.13 29.26 21.18
CA GLY A 586 -39.94 30.34 21.79
C GLY A 586 -40.07 30.41 23.33
N THR A 587 -39.42 31.43 23.92
CA THR A 587 -39.80 32.28 25.09
C THR A 587 -40.11 31.70 26.50
N ALA A 588 -39.35 32.24 27.49
CA ALA A 588 -39.68 32.70 28.86
C ALA A 588 -40.80 32.00 29.66
N ASP A 589 -40.70 31.70 30.96
CA ASP A 589 -40.30 32.55 32.09
C ASP A 589 -40.24 31.71 33.40
N GLY A 590 -39.54 32.20 34.43
CA GLY A 590 -39.89 32.03 35.84
C GLY A 590 -39.51 30.77 36.65
N GLN A 591 -38.47 30.93 37.51
CA GLN A 591 -38.31 30.44 38.91
C GLN A 591 -38.33 28.90 39.16
N ASP A 592 -37.51 28.25 39.99
CA ASP A 592 -36.73 28.64 41.16
C ASP A 592 -35.58 27.62 41.40
N ARG A 593 -34.63 28.05 42.22
CA ARG A 593 -33.32 27.51 42.62
C ARG A 593 -33.31 26.07 43.17
N GLN A 594 -32.23 25.32 42.88
CA GLN A 594 -31.22 24.92 43.90
C GLN A 594 -29.99 24.17 43.35
N ARG A 595 -28.84 24.84 43.50
CA ARG A 595 -27.48 24.39 43.90
C ARG A 595 -26.73 23.22 43.22
N VAL A 596 -25.76 23.65 42.39
CA VAL A 596 -24.28 23.39 42.42
C VAL A 596 -23.76 21.94 42.43
N ARG A 597 -23.16 21.50 41.30
CA ARG A 597 -21.68 21.43 41.12
C ARG A 597 -21.33 21.00 39.68
N SER A 598 -20.70 21.93 38.98
CA SER A 598 -20.11 21.83 37.65
C SER A 598 -18.93 20.84 37.62
N LEU A 599 -18.95 19.90 36.69
CA LEU A 599 -17.73 19.33 36.12
C LEU A 599 -17.65 19.73 34.64
N LYS A 600 -16.59 20.47 34.35
CA LYS A 600 -16.26 21.13 33.08
C LYS A 600 -15.92 20.09 32.01
N LEU A 601 -16.37 20.39 30.79
CA LEU A 601 -15.77 19.96 29.53
C LEU A 601 -14.24 20.13 29.57
N ILE A 602 -13.52 19.18 28.94
CA ILE A 602 -12.16 19.41 28.45
C ILE A 602 -12.18 19.24 26.92
N PRO A 603 -11.47 20.10 26.16
CA PRO A 603 -11.67 20.32 24.72
C PRO A 603 -10.81 19.41 23.84
N ARG A 604 -11.18 19.33 22.56
CA ARG A 604 -10.30 18.90 21.45
C ARG A 604 -9.28 20.00 21.15
N GLY A 605 -8.01 19.62 20.91
CA GLY A 605 -6.98 20.46 20.29
C GLY A 605 -5.63 20.45 21.01
N SER A 606 -4.61 19.93 20.32
CA SER A 606 -3.16 20.22 20.39
C SER A 606 -2.59 20.99 21.60
N ASP A 607 -1.75 20.31 22.38
CA ASP A 607 -0.56 20.87 23.05
C ASP A 607 0.29 19.71 23.61
N LEU A 608 1.44 19.40 22.99
CA LEU A 608 2.44 18.50 23.55
C LEU A 608 3.11 19.23 24.73
N LYS A 609 2.64 18.96 25.95
CA LYS A 609 3.13 19.60 27.18
C LYS A 609 4.51 19.10 27.60
N LYS A 610 5.36 20.06 28.02
CA LYS A 610 6.52 19.87 28.89
C LYS A 610 6.09 19.07 30.14
N GLY A 611 6.90 18.10 30.59
CA GLY A 611 6.63 17.31 31.79
C GLY A 611 6.45 18.18 33.05
N PRO A 612 5.89 17.64 34.15
CA PRO A 612 5.70 18.40 35.39
C PRO A 612 7.03 19.00 35.89
N GLU A 613 7.06 20.29 36.24
CA GLU A 613 8.28 20.95 36.74
C GLU A 613 8.71 20.44 38.12
N GLU A 614 7.76 19.89 38.90
CA GLU A 614 7.99 19.20 40.16
C GLU A 614 7.09 17.96 40.27
N ILE A 615 7.59 16.91 40.91
CA ILE A 615 6.85 15.67 41.19
C ILE A 615 6.48 15.63 42.68
N ASP A 616 5.25 15.24 43.01
CA ASP A 616 4.73 15.20 44.38
C ASP A 616 5.17 13.97 45.21
N TYR A 617 6.10 13.15 44.71
CA TYR A 617 6.59 11.94 45.36
C TYR A 617 8.10 11.77 45.19
N ALA A 618 8.75 11.18 46.19
CA ALA A 618 10.18 10.94 46.26
C ALA A 618 10.50 9.43 46.26
N GLU A 619 11.79 9.10 46.11
CA GLU A 619 12.28 7.73 46.25
C GLU A 619 11.90 7.16 47.64
N GLY A 620 11.35 5.94 47.66
CA GLY A 620 10.82 5.28 48.85
C GLY A 620 9.34 5.53 49.12
N ASP A 621 8.68 6.48 48.44
CA ASP A 621 7.25 6.70 48.59
C ASP A 621 6.41 5.59 47.93
N ARG A 622 5.23 5.31 48.50
CA ARG A 622 4.21 4.49 47.84
C ARG A 622 3.40 5.33 46.86
N VAL A 623 3.26 4.80 45.65
CA VAL A 623 2.48 5.41 44.57
C VAL A 623 1.47 4.43 43.99
N SER A 624 0.36 4.96 43.50
CA SER A 624 -0.68 4.19 42.80
C SER A 624 -0.70 4.54 41.31
N HIS A 625 -0.72 3.50 40.47
CA HIS A 625 -0.87 3.59 39.02
C HIS A 625 -2.17 2.91 38.56
N ILE A 626 -2.87 3.54 37.60
CA ILE A 626 -4.19 3.11 37.12
C ILE A 626 -4.17 1.67 36.55
N LYS A 627 -3.06 1.27 35.93
CA LYS A 627 -2.90 -0.05 35.28
C LYS A 627 -2.12 -1.07 36.10
N PHE A 628 -1.19 -0.62 36.94
CA PHE A 628 -0.19 -1.49 37.58
C PHE A 628 -0.39 -1.61 39.10
N GLY A 629 -1.40 -0.93 39.65
CA GLY A 629 -1.72 -1.00 41.07
C GLY A 629 -0.77 -0.17 41.92
N THR A 630 -0.55 -0.59 43.16
CA THR A 630 0.35 0.08 44.11
C THR A 630 1.78 -0.40 43.94
N GLY A 631 2.73 0.52 44.12
CA GLY A 631 4.15 0.21 44.04
C GLY A 631 4.99 1.20 44.83
N THR A 632 6.26 0.86 45.03
CA THR A 632 7.23 1.70 45.74
C THR A 632 8.20 2.32 44.73
N VAL A 633 8.38 3.64 44.80
CA VAL A 633 9.32 4.35 43.93
C VAL A 633 10.75 3.96 44.31
N GLN A 634 11.51 3.38 43.38
CA GLN A 634 12.89 2.96 43.60
C GLN A 634 13.90 4.02 43.17
N SER A 635 13.67 4.70 42.05
CA SER A 635 14.55 5.78 41.59
C SER A 635 13.82 6.84 40.77
N ILE A 636 14.28 8.08 40.85
CA ILE A 636 13.79 9.21 40.03
C ILE A 636 14.99 9.89 39.36
N VAL A 637 15.06 9.82 38.03
CA VAL A 637 16.12 10.45 37.23
C VAL A 637 15.53 11.62 36.43
N LYS A 638 16.09 12.81 36.59
CA LYS A 638 15.65 14.01 35.86
C LYS A 638 16.18 13.99 34.42
N GLY A 639 15.30 13.85 33.44
CA GLY A 639 15.61 13.97 32.01
C GLY A 639 15.48 15.41 31.50
N VAL A 640 15.77 15.61 30.20
CA VAL A 640 15.81 16.95 29.55
C VAL A 640 14.42 17.63 29.50
N ARG A 641 13.33 16.84 29.46
CA ARG A 641 11.94 17.35 29.34
C ARG A 641 10.91 16.73 30.30
N ASP A 642 11.25 15.64 30.99
CA ASP A 642 10.40 14.93 31.96
C ASP A 642 11.27 14.09 32.92
N TYR A 643 10.69 13.56 33.99
CA TYR A 643 11.36 12.69 34.96
C TYR A 643 11.12 11.22 34.63
N GLU A 644 12.18 10.41 34.58
CA GLU A 644 12.09 8.95 34.54
C GLU A 644 11.95 8.43 35.97
N VAL A 645 10.84 7.74 36.24
CA VAL A 645 10.51 7.16 37.53
C VAL A 645 10.53 5.64 37.39
N THR A 646 11.33 4.97 38.21
CA THR A 646 11.32 3.51 38.35
C THR A 646 10.48 3.15 39.58
N VAL A 647 9.41 2.39 39.37
CA VAL A 647 8.51 1.93 40.45
C VAL A 647 8.47 0.42 40.45
N ASP A 648 8.63 -0.19 41.62
CA ASP A 648 8.40 -1.61 41.84
C ASP A 648 6.95 -1.84 42.27
N PHE A 649 6.14 -2.36 41.36
CA PHE A 649 4.72 -2.60 41.60
C PHE A 649 4.49 -3.97 42.22
N ASP A 650 3.66 -4.00 43.27
CA ASP A 650 3.35 -5.22 44.05
C ASP A 650 2.83 -6.37 43.16
N THR A 651 2.20 -6.05 42.03
CA THR A 651 1.59 -7.03 41.11
C THR A 651 2.23 -7.10 39.73
N ALA A 652 3.04 -6.09 39.35
CA ALA A 652 3.53 -5.92 37.98
C ALA A 652 5.06 -5.83 37.86
N GLY A 653 5.77 -5.96 38.99
CA GLY A 653 7.23 -5.88 39.09
C GLY A 653 7.78 -4.49 38.80
N VAL A 654 9.09 -4.39 38.62
CA VAL A 654 9.80 -3.13 38.36
C VAL A 654 9.46 -2.59 36.97
N ARG A 655 8.96 -1.36 36.92
CA ARG A 655 8.61 -0.64 35.69
C ARG A 655 9.22 0.75 35.69
N LYS A 656 9.84 1.12 34.57
CA LYS A 656 10.32 2.47 34.28
C LYS A 656 9.26 3.23 33.49
N MET A 657 8.99 4.48 33.87
CA MET A 657 7.96 5.29 33.25
C MET A 657 8.27 6.79 33.38
N LEU A 658 7.82 7.57 32.39
CA LEU A 658 7.93 9.03 32.44
C LEU A 658 6.80 9.62 33.31
N ALA A 659 7.15 10.49 34.25
CA ALA A 659 6.23 11.04 35.25
C ALA A 659 5.01 11.74 34.63
N GLY A 660 5.20 12.46 33.52
CA GLY A 660 4.14 13.15 32.80
C GLY A 660 3.08 12.22 32.18
N PHE A 661 3.46 10.99 31.83
CA PHE A 661 2.57 9.99 31.23
C PHE A 661 2.02 9.00 32.25
N ALA A 662 2.80 8.69 33.28
CA ALA A 662 2.45 7.68 34.28
C ALA A 662 1.28 8.10 35.18
N LYS A 663 1.05 9.40 35.40
CA LYS A 663 0.00 9.93 36.30
C LYS A 663 -0.03 9.23 37.67
N LEU A 664 1.15 8.95 38.24
CA LEU A 664 1.30 8.34 39.55
C LEU A 664 0.72 9.27 40.62
N LYS A 665 -0.01 8.70 41.58
CA LYS A 665 -0.51 9.41 42.75
C LYS A 665 0.17 8.89 44.00
N LYS A 666 0.78 9.79 44.78
CA LYS A 666 1.30 9.47 46.11
C LYS A 666 0.15 9.00 47.03
N MET A 667 0.41 7.95 47.80
CA MET A 667 -0.53 7.40 48.78
C MET A 667 -0.30 7.94 50.18
#